data_AF-K5XPE1-F1
#
_entry.id   AF-K5XPE1-F1
#
_cell.length_a   1.000
_cell.length_b   1.000
_cell.length_c   1.000
_cell.angle_alpha   90.00
_cell.angle_beta   90.00
_cell.angle_gamma   90.00
#
_symmetry.space_group_name_H-M   'P 1'
#
loop_
_entity.id
_entity.type
_entity.pdbx_description
1 polymer ?
#
loop_
_entity_poly.entity_id
_entity_poly.type
_entity_poly.pdbx_seq_one_letter_code
_entity_poly.pdbx_strand_id
1 'polypeptide(L)'
;MDIEPISSVDRLLRPRHVAIIGASGDPGKLTGRPVNYLRKYGFTGTVLPVNPRLEKIDDLTCYPDIQSLPVAPDVGLVLLGAERASQAVRALAQRGAGAAIVLASGFGESGAEGAKRQAELREAAGAMRVLGPNTIGLVNLSDRVMLSASGALEVGNLPVGHVSLVSQSGGILGALLSRAADRGIGFAKLVSTGNEGDLDSSDLLAHLVEDEQTKVLAVYMEGLRRPEAFRRVAYRAAALGKPIVVFKVGRSESGARAAVSHTGALAGADAMYDALFKQLGVIRAQSFSDLLDIPAALVPGRRMRGKRVAILTSTGGAGTLVADSCGLAGLDVPAPDAETAQNLAALQGMEGSSVQNPVDLTLAGLQPQILSAAMSGLLASESFDAAVVVVGSSALAQPNLVADAAVACQARSDKPLIAYVSPHAPDIVKLLNSKGIPTLTQPDGCAAVLTALAQPATMSPPAPAQAPVPHAPLPAMGGPLDEAESKRLFAAFGITSARELVAASPEEAGQLAQGLAGRLVVKILSRQIAHKSDVGGVRLGVARDEVAEVAARMQSDLARQGLPVEGFLIQEMVSGGIEFILGLTRDPQLGLALLLGAGGVAAELFKDTAIRLLPLSREDAVSMIDELKSAPLLEGYRGAPRRDVDALIEAILAFSRMGEQLGPHLQEAEINPLFILPEGQGVVAADGLAVLTKPEAEA
;
A
#
# COMPACT_ATOMS: atom_id res chain seq x y z
N MET A 1 19.37 -15.48 -0.57
CA MET A 1 19.93 -14.16 -0.93
C MET A 1 20.35 -13.52 0.36
N ASP A 2 21.66 -13.51 0.59
CA ASP A 2 22.26 -13.21 1.88
C ASP A 2 22.11 -11.73 2.22
N ILE A 3 21.39 -11.45 3.30
CA ILE A 3 21.31 -10.13 3.91
C ILE A 3 22.62 -9.94 4.69
N GLU A 4 23.42 -8.94 4.33
CA GLU A 4 24.74 -8.70 4.93
C GLU A 4 24.70 -8.56 6.47
N PRO A 5 25.76 -8.97 7.20
CA PRO A 5 25.77 -9.01 8.67
C PRO A 5 25.98 -7.62 9.29
N ILE A 6 25.12 -7.27 10.26
CA ILE A 6 25.11 -6.04 11.10
C ILE A 6 25.18 -4.73 10.29
N SER A 7 24.07 -4.39 9.66
CA SER A 7 23.91 -3.13 8.93
C SER A 7 24.00 -1.91 9.86
N SER A 8 24.41 -0.75 9.33
CA SER A 8 24.40 0.52 10.07
C SER A 8 23.03 0.89 10.66
N VAL A 9 21.95 0.25 10.21
CA VAL A 9 20.61 0.35 10.80
C VAL A 9 20.55 -0.28 12.19
N ASP A 10 21.26 -1.38 12.44
CA ASP A 10 21.37 -1.99 13.77
C ASP A 10 22.04 -1.04 14.77
N ARG A 11 23.15 -0.40 14.35
CA ARG A 11 23.83 0.63 15.16
C ARG A 11 22.95 1.83 15.47
N LEU A 12 22.02 2.16 14.58
CA LEU A 12 21.05 3.24 14.75
C LEU A 12 19.92 2.85 15.72
N LEU A 13 19.45 1.60 15.70
CA LEU A 13 18.37 1.12 16.55
C LEU A 13 18.82 0.65 17.95
N ARG A 14 20.05 0.14 18.06
CA ARG A 14 20.65 -0.42 19.29
C ARG A 14 22.07 0.13 19.57
N PRO A 15 22.25 1.46 19.64
CA PRO A 15 23.55 2.06 19.91
C PRO A 15 24.04 1.79 21.33
N ARG A 16 25.36 1.66 21.50
CA ARG A 16 26.03 1.69 22.82
C ARG A 16 26.54 3.09 23.14
N HIS A 17 26.93 3.87 22.15
CA HIS A 17 27.45 5.22 22.29
C HIS A 17 26.67 6.20 21.42
N VAL A 18 26.05 7.19 22.06
CA VAL A 18 25.20 8.19 21.39
C VAL A 18 25.81 9.57 21.55
N ALA A 19 26.22 10.18 20.44
CA ALA A 19 26.67 11.58 20.45
C ALA A 19 25.50 12.54 20.17
N ILE A 20 25.35 13.58 21.00
CA ILE A 20 24.30 14.60 20.82
C ILE A 20 24.95 15.91 20.38
N ILE A 21 24.87 16.24 19.09
CA ILE A 21 25.57 17.37 18.49
C ILE A 21 24.70 18.62 18.53
N GLY A 22 25.18 19.66 19.21
CA GLY A 22 24.38 20.86 19.50
C GLY A 22 23.55 20.74 20.77
N ALA A 23 23.93 19.81 21.67
CA ALA A 23 23.24 19.57 22.93
C ALA A 23 23.07 20.84 23.77
N SER A 24 21.98 20.95 24.52
CA SER A 24 21.77 22.04 25.49
C SER A 24 21.54 21.48 26.89
N GLY A 25 22.03 22.19 27.91
CA GLY A 25 21.70 21.87 29.32
C GLY A 25 20.30 22.30 29.74
N ASP A 26 19.53 22.95 28.87
CA ASP A 26 18.14 23.33 29.14
C ASP A 26 17.19 22.27 28.54
N PRO A 27 16.53 21.44 29.38
CA PRO A 27 15.66 20.37 28.91
C PRO A 27 14.38 20.88 28.22
N GLY A 28 14.01 22.16 28.43
CA GLY A 28 12.86 22.77 27.76
C GLY A 28 13.10 23.05 26.28
N LYS A 29 14.37 23.20 25.85
CA LYS A 29 14.75 23.42 24.46
C LYS A 29 14.72 22.12 23.66
N LEU A 30 14.37 22.24 22.38
CA LEU A 30 14.42 21.12 21.42
C LEU A 30 15.77 20.40 21.46
N THR A 31 16.87 21.13 21.62
CA THR A 31 18.22 20.57 21.62
C THR A 31 18.69 20.00 22.98
N GLY A 32 17.96 20.24 24.07
CA GLY A 32 18.22 19.62 25.38
C GLY A 32 17.39 18.36 25.63
N ARG A 33 16.24 18.24 24.96
CA ARG A 33 15.33 17.09 25.08
C ARG A 33 15.97 15.72 24.88
N PRO A 34 16.84 15.48 23.88
CA PRO A 34 17.37 14.13 23.65
C PRO A 34 18.21 13.60 24.83
N VAL A 35 19.06 14.44 25.43
CA VAL A 35 19.83 14.06 26.64
C VAL A 35 18.86 13.75 27.78
N ASN A 36 17.87 14.62 28.00
CA ASN A 36 16.85 14.43 29.03
C ASN A 36 16.06 13.12 28.83
N TYR A 37 15.61 12.81 27.61
CA TYR A 37 14.81 11.62 27.34
C TYR A 37 15.60 10.32 27.45
N LEU A 38 16.86 10.29 26.97
CA LEU A 38 17.72 9.12 27.17
C LEU A 38 17.88 8.82 28.66
N ARG A 39 18.02 9.84 29.51
CA ARG A 39 18.09 9.67 30.97
C ARG A 39 16.72 9.27 31.57
N LYS A 40 15.66 10.01 31.24
CA LYS A 40 14.29 9.82 31.75
C LYS A 40 13.78 8.38 31.53
N TYR A 41 14.07 7.80 30.37
CA TYR A 41 13.64 6.45 30.02
C TYR A 41 14.68 5.37 30.32
N GLY A 42 15.83 5.72 30.90
CA GLY A 42 16.82 4.78 31.40
C GLY A 42 17.62 4.08 30.30
N PHE A 43 18.09 4.83 29.31
CA PHE A 43 19.07 4.33 28.34
C PHE A 43 20.33 3.83 29.06
N THR A 44 20.79 2.63 28.71
CA THR A 44 21.90 1.97 29.39
C THR A 44 23.26 2.19 28.74
N GLY A 45 23.29 2.81 27.55
CA GLY A 45 24.54 3.16 26.87
C GLY A 45 25.11 4.51 27.32
N THR A 46 26.21 4.90 26.68
CA THR A 46 26.93 6.14 26.97
C THR A 46 26.37 7.30 26.16
N VAL A 47 25.95 8.37 26.84
CA VAL A 47 25.54 9.63 26.23
C VAL A 47 26.75 10.57 26.16
N LEU A 48 27.04 11.11 24.98
CA LEU A 48 28.18 11.98 24.70
C LEU A 48 27.68 13.35 24.17
N PRO A 49 27.34 14.30 25.05
CA PRO A 49 26.88 15.63 24.61
C PRO A 49 28.02 16.45 24.01
N VAL A 50 27.76 17.11 22.88
CA VAL A 50 28.73 17.99 22.21
C VAL A 50 28.19 19.42 22.10
N ASN A 51 28.89 20.35 22.76
CA ASN A 51 28.61 21.78 22.73
C ASN A 51 29.88 22.58 23.06
N PRO A 52 30.34 23.50 22.19
CA PRO A 52 31.58 24.27 22.40
C PRO A 52 31.54 25.25 23.57
N ARG A 53 30.37 25.49 24.18
CA ARG A 53 30.17 26.48 25.25
C ARG A 53 29.97 25.86 26.63
N LEU A 54 29.80 24.55 26.71
CA LEU A 54 29.46 23.85 27.95
C LEU A 54 30.54 22.80 28.24
N GLU A 55 30.99 22.74 29.49
CA GLU A 55 31.89 21.68 29.95
C GLU A 55 31.11 20.47 30.51
N LYS A 56 29.87 20.69 30.95
CA LYS A 56 28.98 19.66 31.50
C LYS A 56 27.51 19.92 31.17
N ILE A 57 26.73 18.85 31.10
CA ILE A 57 25.26 18.86 31.10
C ILE A 57 24.83 17.87 32.19
N ASP A 58 24.23 18.38 33.27
CA ASP A 58 24.00 17.62 34.50
C ASP A 58 25.30 16.97 35.01
N ASP A 59 25.31 15.65 35.15
CA ASP A 59 26.45 14.82 35.54
C ASP A 59 27.32 14.36 34.35
N LEU A 60 26.93 14.66 33.11
CA LEU A 60 27.63 14.24 31.90
C LEU A 60 28.71 15.25 31.49
N THR A 61 29.90 14.76 31.15
CA THR A 61 30.94 15.56 30.48
C THR A 61 30.44 16.01 29.11
N CYS A 62 30.51 17.31 28.82
CA CYS A 62 30.18 17.86 27.52
C CYS A 62 31.47 18.18 26.76
N TYR A 63 31.56 17.68 25.52
CA TYR A 63 32.74 17.82 24.68
C TYR A 63 32.61 19.06 23.78
N PRO A 64 33.72 19.78 23.52
CA PRO A 64 33.68 21.01 22.73
C PRO A 64 33.40 20.74 21.24
N ASP A 65 33.82 19.59 20.73
CA ASP A 65 33.68 19.15 19.34
C ASP A 65 33.63 17.62 19.21
N ILE A 66 33.38 17.13 17.99
CA ILE A 66 33.21 15.71 17.68
C ILE A 66 34.56 14.96 17.75
N GLN A 67 35.67 15.64 17.43
CA GLN A 67 37.01 15.07 17.43
C GLN A 67 37.46 14.74 18.86
N SER A 68 37.03 15.54 19.83
CA SER A 68 37.32 15.39 21.26
C SER A 68 36.56 14.25 21.93
N LEU A 69 35.63 13.59 21.23
CA LEU A 69 34.90 12.44 21.77
C LEU A 69 35.87 11.30 22.13
N PRO A 70 35.70 10.61 23.26
CA PRO A 70 36.62 9.56 23.72
C PRO A 70 36.55 8.31 22.86
N VAL A 71 35.41 8.08 22.21
CA VAL A 71 35.12 6.92 21.36
C VAL A 71 34.39 7.38 20.10
N ALA A 72 34.48 6.59 19.03
CA ALA A 72 33.62 6.79 17.87
C ALA A 72 32.17 6.42 18.27
N PRO A 73 31.18 7.33 18.08
CA PRO A 73 29.81 7.02 18.47
C PRO A 73 29.17 6.03 17.50
N ASP A 74 28.29 5.16 18.00
CA ASP A 74 27.49 4.29 17.12
C ASP A 74 26.52 5.14 16.28
N VAL A 75 25.95 6.18 16.91
CA VAL A 75 25.05 7.14 16.27
C VAL A 75 25.29 8.57 16.75
N GLY A 76 25.31 9.52 15.82
CA GLY A 76 25.30 10.95 16.10
C GLY A 76 23.94 11.60 15.82
N LEU A 77 23.31 12.20 16.83
CA LEU A 77 22.08 12.98 16.69
C LEU A 77 22.44 14.46 16.45
N VAL A 78 22.17 14.96 15.24
CA VAL A 78 22.57 16.30 14.80
C VAL A 78 21.41 17.29 14.95
N LEU A 79 21.57 18.23 15.88
CA LEU A 79 20.58 19.25 16.27
C LEU A 79 21.02 20.66 15.86
N LEU A 80 21.71 20.76 14.72
CA LEU A 80 22.23 22.00 14.14
C LEU A 80 21.45 22.35 12.88
N GLY A 81 21.39 23.63 12.48
CA GLY A 81 20.79 24.03 11.20
C GLY A 81 21.52 23.47 9.97
N ALA A 82 20.84 23.45 8.82
CA ALA A 82 21.27 22.74 7.59
C ALA A 82 22.76 22.88 7.24
N GLU A 83 23.29 24.11 7.18
CA GLU A 83 24.70 24.37 6.84
C GLU A 83 25.69 23.68 7.78
N ARG A 84 25.44 23.78 9.09
CA ARG A 84 26.31 23.17 10.11
C ARG A 84 26.07 21.67 10.23
N ALA A 85 24.90 21.19 9.82
CA ALA A 85 24.59 19.76 9.86
C ALA A 85 25.51 18.96 8.92
N SER A 86 25.74 19.42 7.69
CA SER A 86 26.67 18.76 6.76
C SER A 86 28.11 18.71 7.28
N GLN A 87 28.56 19.78 7.95
CA GLN A 87 29.89 19.82 8.59
C GLN A 87 29.99 18.82 9.75
N ALA A 88 28.96 18.73 10.59
CA ALA A 88 28.89 17.77 11.68
C ALA A 88 28.85 16.32 11.16
N VAL A 89 28.08 16.05 10.10
CA VAL A 89 28.02 14.73 9.45
C VAL A 89 29.40 14.34 8.89
N ARG A 90 30.12 15.26 8.25
CA ARG A 90 31.49 15.01 7.79
C ARG A 90 32.43 14.67 8.95
N ALA A 91 32.37 15.42 10.04
CA ALA A 91 33.18 15.17 11.23
C ALA A 91 32.84 13.83 11.91
N LEU A 92 31.56 13.46 11.97
CA LEU A 92 31.11 12.15 12.47
C LEU A 92 31.65 11.00 11.59
N ALA A 93 31.54 11.13 10.27
CA ALA A 93 32.06 10.15 9.32
C ALA A 93 33.58 9.96 9.49
N GLN A 94 34.33 11.07 9.58
CA GLN A 94 35.78 11.04 9.82
C GLN A 94 36.15 10.44 11.19
N ARG A 95 35.31 10.64 12.22
CA ARG A 95 35.50 10.04 13.55
C ARG A 95 35.22 8.53 13.57
N GLY A 96 34.60 7.99 12.51
CA GLY A 96 34.24 6.58 12.37
C GLY A 96 32.86 6.24 12.94
N ALA A 97 31.93 7.21 12.98
CA ALA A 97 30.59 6.96 13.48
C ALA A 97 29.81 5.97 12.59
N GLY A 98 28.94 5.16 13.19
CA GLY A 98 28.15 4.16 12.46
C GLY A 98 27.02 4.75 11.62
N ALA A 99 26.30 5.71 12.19
CA ALA A 99 25.21 6.43 11.54
C ALA A 99 25.04 7.86 12.08
N ALA A 100 24.31 8.69 11.36
CA ALA A 100 23.84 10.00 11.82
C ALA A 100 22.33 10.16 11.67
N ILE A 101 21.70 10.89 12.58
CA ILE A 101 20.30 11.31 12.51
C ILE A 101 20.28 12.83 12.39
N VAL A 102 19.76 13.37 11.29
CA VAL A 102 19.80 14.81 11.00
C VAL A 102 18.40 15.41 11.10
N LEU A 103 18.13 16.16 12.17
CA LEU A 103 16.78 16.69 12.43
C LEU A 103 16.46 17.94 11.59
N ALA A 104 17.47 18.64 11.10
CA ALA A 104 17.29 19.91 10.42
C ALA A 104 16.46 19.79 9.14
N SER A 105 15.55 20.74 8.96
CA SER A 105 14.96 21.08 7.67
C SER A 105 15.88 22.02 6.88
N GLY A 106 15.47 22.39 5.67
CA GLY A 106 16.24 23.12 4.68
C GLY A 106 16.86 22.21 3.61
N PHE A 107 16.36 21.01 3.38
CA PHE A 107 16.95 20.04 2.44
C PHE A 107 15.99 19.79 1.27
N GLY A 108 15.84 18.56 0.77
CA GLY A 108 15.06 18.26 -0.44
C GLY A 108 13.64 18.84 -0.47
N GLU A 109 13.01 19.07 0.67
CA GLU A 109 11.70 19.71 0.79
C GLU A 109 11.69 21.22 0.48
N SER A 110 12.86 21.85 0.42
CA SER A 110 13.05 23.28 0.13
C SER A 110 13.35 23.58 -1.35
N GLY A 111 12.97 22.70 -2.27
CA GLY A 111 13.18 22.86 -3.71
C GLY A 111 14.62 22.60 -4.16
N ALA A 112 15.02 23.17 -5.31
CA ALA A 112 16.28 22.83 -5.99
C ALA A 112 17.55 23.08 -5.14
N GLU A 113 17.65 24.22 -4.46
CA GLU A 113 18.77 24.52 -3.54
C GLU A 113 18.80 23.55 -2.35
N GLY A 114 17.61 23.18 -1.87
CA GLY A 114 17.43 22.16 -0.85
C GLY A 114 17.92 20.78 -1.28
N ALA A 115 17.58 20.37 -2.50
CA ALA A 115 18.04 19.12 -3.10
C ALA A 115 19.58 19.09 -3.26
N LYS A 116 20.19 20.21 -3.67
CA LYS A 116 21.65 20.36 -3.71
C LYS A 116 22.29 20.18 -2.34
N ARG A 117 21.77 20.85 -1.30
CA ARG A 117 22.25 20.67 0.08
C ARG A 117 22.07 19.23 0.58
N GLN A 118 21.03 18.53 0.15
CA GLN A 118 20.82 17.12 0.50
C GLN A 118 21.87 16.22 -0.17
N ALA A 119 22.23 16.49 -1.42
CA ALA A 119 23.32 15.79 -2.10
C ALA A 119 24.67 16.02 -1.39
N GLU A 120 24.97 17.26 -0.99
CA GLU A 120 26.17 17.61 -0.22
C GLU A 120 26.19 16.91 1.16
N LEU A 121 25.04 16.79 1.83
CA LEU A 121 24.90 16.04 3.08
C LEU A 121 25.20 14.55 2.86
N ARG A 122 24.69 13.96 1.77
CA ARG A 122 24.94 12.55 1.43
C ARG A 122 26.42 12.31 1.13
N GLU A 123 27.06 13.21 0.39
CA GLU A 123 28.50 13.17 0.11
C GLU A 123 29.32 13.28 1.40
N ALA A 124 28.96 14.22 2.29
CA ALA A 124 29.64 14.41 3.58
C ALA A 124 29.61 13.16 4.47
N ALA A 125 28.57 12.33 4.36
CA ALA A 125 28.45 11.10 5.13
C ALA A 125 29.38 9.98 4.63
N GLY A 126 29.74 9.97 3.34
CA GLY A 126 30.53 8.88 2.74
C GLY A 126 29.87 7.52 2.97
N ALA A 127 30.59 6.59 3.61
CA ALA A 127 30.10 5.25 3.95
C ALA A 127 29.17 5.22 5.17
N MET A 128 29.18 6.25 6.02
CA MET A 128 28.27 6.35 7.16
C MET A 128 26.85 6.55 6.64
N ARG A 129 25.87 5.87 7.26
CA ARG A 129 24.46 6.00 6.88
C ARG A 129 23.77 7.17 7.58
N VAL A 130 22.78 7.78 6.94
CA VAL A 130 22.03 8.93 7.46
C VAL A 130 20.53 8.66 7.50
N LEU A 131 19.92 8.87 8.67
CA LEU A 131 18.46 8.96 8.82
C LEU A 131 18.03 10.42 8.73
N GLY A 132 17.05 10.69 7.87
CA GLY A 132 16.63 12.05 7.53
C GLY A 132 17.23 12.52 6.18
N PRO A 133 17.52 13.82 6.03
CA PRO A 133 17.32 14.91 7.00
C PRO A 133 15.83 15.20 7.24
N ASN A 134 15.52 16.27 7.97
CA ASN A 134 14.14 16.67 8.28
C ASN A 134 13.32 15.54 8.95
N THR A 135 13.94 14.87 9.92
CA THR A 135 13.31 13.81 10.71
C THR A 135 13.09 14.28 12.14
N ILE A 136 12.23 13.59 12.90
CA ILE A 136 12.19 13.70 14.36
C ILE A 136 13.03 12.61 15.07
N GLY A 137 13.72 11.77 14.30
CA GLY A 137 14.57 10.68 14.78
C GLY A 137 13.78 9.40 15.02
N LEU A 138 14.17 8.67 16.07
CA LEU A 138 13.59 7.36 16.38
C LEU A 138 13.45 7.11 17.88
N VAL A 139 12.61 6.13 18.19
CA VAL A 139 12.27 5.69 19.53
C VAL A 139 12.24 4.16 19.51
N ASN A 140 13.23 3.50 20.10
CA ASN A 140 13.19 2.06 20.35
C ASN A 140 12.79 1.85 21.81
N LEU A 141 11.50 1.57 22.03
CA LEU A 141 10.91 1.39 23.36
C LEU A 141 11.37 0.08 24.01
N SER A 142 11.65 -0.94 23.20
CA SER A 142 12.07 -2.25 23.70
C SER A 142 13.43 -2.21 24.39
N ASP A 143 14.36 -1.42 23.84
CA ASP A 143 15.73 -1.28 24.37
C ASP A 143 15.97 0.09 25.05
N ARG A 144 14.90 0.87 25.27
CA ARG A 144 14.92 2.19 25.94
C ARG A 144 15.84 3.23 25.27
N VAL A 145 15.88 3.24 23.94
CA VAL A 145 16.70 4.16 23.14
C VAL A 145 15.80 5.28 22.59
N MET A 146 15.93 6.49 23.15
CA MET A 146 15.10 7.66 22.81
C MET A 146 15.92 8.70 22.02
N LEU A 147 16.10 8.49 20.71
CA LEU A 147 16.87 9.38 19.84
C LEU A 147 15.94 10.35 19.10
N SER A 148 15.22 11.17 19.86
CA SER A 148 14.24 12.12 19.33
C SER A 148 14.15 13.38 20.18
N ALA A 149 13.70 14.48 19.56
CA ALA A 149 13.38 15.73 20.25
C ALA A 149 11.86 15.98 20.35
N SER A 150 11.04 14.97 20.03
CA SER A 150 9.58 15.07 20.04
C SER A 150 9.03 15.40 21.43
N GLY A 151 8.07 16.33 21.51
CA GLY A 151 7.34 16.62 22.75
C GLY A 151 6.47 15.44 23.22
N ALA A 152 6.13 14.49 22.35
CA ALA A 152 5.33 13.32 22.70
C ALA A 152 6.02 12.39 23.72
N LEU A 153 7.35 12.50 23.86
CA LEU A 153 8.13 11.76 24.86
C LEU A 153 8.02 12.38 26.27
N GLU A 154 7.29 13.48 26.44
CA GLU A 154 7.02 14.02 27.78
C GLU A 154 6.04 13.16 28.59
N VAL A 155 5.26 12.30 27.94
CA VAL A 155 4.39 11.32 28.61
C VAL A 155 5.21 10.49 29.61
N GLY A 156 4.64 10.17 30.78
CA GLY A 156 5.38 9.51 31.87
C GLY A 156 5.56 8.00 31.69
N ASN A 157 4.65 7.34 30.98
CA ASN A 157 4.68 5.90 30.77
C ASN A 157 4.32 5.58 29.31
N LEU A 158 5.25 4.93 28.60
CA LEU A 158 5.06 4.49 27.23
C LEU A 158 4.96 2.96 27.24
N PRO A 159 3.81 2.38 26.88
CA PRO A 159 3.67 0.93 26.80
C PRO A 159 4.66 0.36 25.77
N VAL A 160 5.38 -0.68 26.16
CA VAL A 160 6.21 -1.46 25.24
C VAL A 160 5.33 -2.53 24.61
N GLY A 161 5.39 -2.69 23.30
CA GLY A 161 4.63 -3.70 22.57
C GLY A 161 5.41 -4.27 21.41
N HIS A 162 4.69 -4.81 20.43
CA HIS A 162 5.27 -5.58 19.32
C HIS A 162 4.99 -5.01 17.93
N VAL A 163 4.49 -3.78 17.87
CA VAL A 163 4.30 -3.04 16.62
C VAL A 163 5.52 -2.17 16.35
N SER A 164 6.13 -2.28 15.18
CA SER A 164 7.16 -1.34 14.74
C SER A 164 6.62 -0.41 13.66
N LEU A 165 6.74 0.90 13.88
CA LEU A 165 6.24 1.94 13.00
C LEU A 165 7.39 2.58 12.20
N VAL A 166 7.23 2.69 10.89
CA VAL A 166 8.03 3.56 10.03
C VAL A 166 7.15 4.69 9.50
N SER A 167 7.56 5.95 9.65
CA SER A 167 6.75 7.11 9.26
C SER A 167 7.58 8.14 8.48
N GLN A 168 7.12 8.49 7.28
CA GLN A 168 7.71 9.61 6.52
C GLN A 168 7.43 10.97 7.17
N SER A 169 6.41 11.06 8.03
CA SER A 169 6.11 12.29 8.80
C SER A 169 6.52 12.16 10.27
N GLY A 170 7.36 13.08 10.74
CA GLY A 170 7.78 13.15 12.15
C GLY A 170 6.63 13.55 13.09
N GLY A 171 5.73 14.44 12.64
CA GLY A 171 4.56 14.85 13.42
C GLY A 171 3.60 13.68 13.70
N ILE A 172 3.43 12.81 12.71
CA ILE A 172 2.60 11.60 12.85
C ILE A 172 3.17 10.63 13.88
N LEU A 173 4.49 10.44 13.93
CA LEU A 173 5.13 9.60 14.95
C LEU A 173 4.76 10.04 16.36
N GLY A 174 4.90 11.34 16.66
CA GLY A 174 4.52 11.88 17.97
C GLY A 174 3.03 11.74 18.26
N ALA A 175 2.19 11.92 17.25
CA ALA A 175 0.74 11.86 17.39
C ALA A 175 0.19 10.42 17.53
N LEU A 176 0.91 9.41 17.00
CA LEU A 176 0.59 8.00 17.23
C LEU A 176 1.08 7.55 18.61
N LEU A 177 2.27 7.99 19.02
CA LEU A 177 2.83 7.66 20.32
C LEU A 177 1.91 8.10 21.47
N SER A 178 1.42 9.35 21.45
CA SER A 178 0.53 9.86 22.49
C SER A 178 -0.82 9.13 22.50
N ARG A 179 -1.45 8.94 21.34
CA ARG A 179 -2.73 8.22 21.22
C ARG A 179 -2.63 6.77 21.66
N ALA A 180 -1.53 6.10 21.34
CA ALA A 180 -1.30 4.71 21.73
C ALA A 180 -1.11 4.58 23.25
N ALA A 181 -0.34 5.49 23.87
CA ALA A 181 -0.14 5.50 25.31
C ALA A 181 -1.45 5.70 26.10
N ASP A 182 -2.34 6.57 25.63
CA ASP A 182 -3.66 6.79 26.24
C ASP A 182 -4.57 5.57 26.09
N ARG A 183 -4.39 4.78 25.03
CA ARG A 183 -5.18 3.57 24.75
C ARG A 183 -4.54 2.27 25.23
N GLY A 184 -3.38 2.31 25.87
CA GLY A 184 -2.66 1.12 26.33
C GLY A 184 -2.06 0.26 25.21
N ILE A 185 -1.88 0.85 24.02
CA ILE A 185 -1.26 0.19 22.87
C ILE A 185 0.24 0.49 22.91
N GLY A 186 1.06 -0.55 22.81
CA GLY A 186 2.52 -0.44 22.84
C GLY A 186 3.18 -0.61 21.48
N PHE A 187 4.28 0.09 21.30
CA PHE A 187 5.18 -0.08 20.15
C PHE A 187 6.47 -0.76 20.59
N ALA A 188 7.11 -1.48 19.67
CA ALA A 188 8.48 -1.93 19.81
C ALA A 188 9.44 -0.79 19.44
N LYS A 189 9.28 -0.26 18.22
CA LYS A 189 10.13 0.77 17.62
C LYS A 189 9.28 1.75 16.81
N LEU A 190 9.66 3.02 16.80
CA LEU A 190 9.09 4.04 15.93
C LEU A 190 10.24 4.78 15.27
N VAL A 191 10.25 4.86 13.94
CA VAL A 191 11.31 5.53 13.19
C VAL A 191 10.68 6.53 12.23
N SER A 192 11.12 7.79 12.31
CA SER A 192 10.76 8.81 11.34
C SER A 192 11.84 8.91 10.26
N THR A 193 11.46 8.77 8.99
CA THR A 193 12.43 8.82 7.89
C THR A 193 12.67 10.22 7.36
N GLY A 194 11.70 11.13 7.49
CA GLY A 194 11.81 12.49 6.95
C GLY A 194 11.98 12.45 5.42
N ASN A 195 12.99 13.15 4.93
CA ASN A 195 13.20 13.28 3.48
C ASN A 195 13.71 12.00 2.79
N GLU A 196 14.20 11.00 3.53
CA GLU A 196 14.84 9.80 2.98
C GLU A 196 16.02 10.15 2.05
N GLY A 197 16.95 10.98 2.53
CA GLY A 197 18.13 11.39 1.77
C GLY A 197 19.22 10.32 1.65
N ASP A 198 19.16 9.27 2.47
CA ASP A 198 19.99 8.08 2.38
C ASP A 198 19.22 6.82 2.81
N LEU A 199 18.96 6.65 4.10
CA LEU A 199 18.09 5.59 4.58
C LEU A 199 16.64 5.93 4.26
N ASP A 200 15.95 4.99 3.61
CA ASP A 200 14.52 5.09 3.32
C ASP A 200 13.69 4.10 4.13
N SER A 201 12.37 4.21 3.99
CA SER A 201 11.41 3.31 4.63
C SER A 201 11.68 1.82 4.32
N SER A 202 12.13 1.47 3.11
CA SER A 202 12.38 0.08 2.73
C SER A 202 13.61 -0.49 3.44
N ASP A 203 14.68 0.29 3.63
CA ASP A 203 15.86 -0.13 4.40
C ASP A 203 15.49 -0.44 5.86
N LEU A 204 14.67 0.42 6.47
CA LEU A 204 14.24 0.23 7.85
C LEU A 204 13.31 -0.96 7.99
N LEU A 205 12.34 -1.12 7.09
CA LEU A 205 11.43 -2.26 7.10
C LEU A 205 12.18 -3.59 6.89
N ALA A 206 13.19 -3.61 6.01
CA ALA A 206 14.03 -4.79 5.78
C ALA A 206 14.80 -5.22 7.03
N HIS A 207 15.14 -4.29 7.93
CA HIS A 207 15.74 -4.63 9.20
C HIS A 207 14.69 -5.03 10.25
N LEU A 208 13.59 -4.26 10.36
CA LEU A 208 12.53 -4.51 11.34
C LEU A 208 11.76 -5.82 11.08
N VAL A 209 11.69 -6.29 9.83
CA VAL A 209 11.06 -7.56 9.51
C VAL A 209 11.80 -8.75 10.12
N GLU A 210 13.13 -8.66 10.33
CA GLU A 210 13.92 -9.70 10.99
C GLU A 210 13.92 -9.59 12.52
N ASP A 211 13.55 -8.43 13.08
CA ASP A 211 13.58 -8.19 14.52
C ASP A 211 12.53 -9.02 15.28
N GLU A 212 12.97 -9.83 16.25
CA GLU A 212 12.11 -10.73 17.02
C GLU A 212 11.05 -10.00 17.86
N GLN A 213 11.37 -8.78 18.32
CA GLN A 213 10.47 -7.94 19.10
C GLN A 213 9.34 -7.36 18.22
N THR A 214 9.54 -7.31 16.91
CA THR A 214 8.56 -6.83 15.93
C THR A 214 7.70 -8.00 15.43
N LYS A 215 6.40 -7.96 15.73
CA LYS A 215 5.40 -8.91 15.20
C LYS A 215 4.54 -8.31 14.08
N VAL A 216 4.36 -6.99 14.08
CA VAL A 216 3.59 -6.26 13.07
C VAL A 216 4.35 -5.02 12.63
N LEU A 217 4.40 -4.78 11.32
CA LEU A 217 4.98 -3.58 10.73
C LEU A 217 3.85 -2.60 10.41
N ALA A 218 3.94 -1.37 10.91
CA ALA A 218 3.04 -0.27 10.57
C ALA A 218 3.80 0.78 9.77
N VAL A 219 3.16 1.37 8.75
CA VAL A 219 3.81 2.34 7.87
C VAL A 219 2.88 3.53 7.61
N TYR A 220 3.36 4.74 7.89
CA TYR A 220 2.76 5.96 7.36
C TYR A 220 3.54 6.38 6.11
N MET A 221 2.87 6.34 4.96
CA MET A 221 3.50 6.43 3.65
C MET A 221 2.93 7.58 2.82
N GLU A 222 3.81 8.45 2.35
CA GLU A 222 3.59 9.50 1.35
C GLU A 222 3.94 8.99 -0.04
N GLY A 223 5.03 8.23 -0.18
CA GLY A 223 5.43 7.55 -1.42
C GLY A 223 6.53 6.51 -1.21
N LEU A 224 6.88 5.77 -2.28
CA LEU A 224 7.92 4.74 -2.28
C LEU A 224 9.04 5.12 -3.26
N ARG A 225 10.26 5.30 -2.73
CA ARG A 225 11.46 5.55 -3.56
C ARG A 225 11.96 4.31 -4.28
N ARG A 226 11.90 3.15 -3.60
CA ARG A 226 12.39 1.86 -4.12
C ARG A 226 11.30 0.78 -3.98
N PRO A 227 10.28 0.77 -4.84
CA PRO A 227 9.18 -0.20 -4.75
C PRO A 227 9.65 -1.65 -4.74
N GLU A 228 10.69 -1.99 -5.53
CA GLU A 228 11.25 -3.35 -5.56
C GLU A 228 11.88 -3.78 -4.21
N ALA A 229 12.46 -2.84 -3.46
CA ALA A 229 12.94 -3.11 -2.11
C ALA A 229 11.75 -3.38 -1.17
N PHE A 230 10.69 -2.57 -1.26
CA PHE A 230 9.47 -2.77 -0.49
C PHE A 230 8.79 -4.12 -0.80
N ARG A 231 8.72 -4.53 -2.08
CA ARG A 231 8.23 -5.86 -2.49
C ARG A 231 8.99 -6.98 -1.81
N ARG A 232 10.33 -6.92 -1.80
CA ARG A 232 11.17 -7.93 -1.13
C ARG A 232 10.89 -8.00 0.37
N VAL A 233 10.72 -6.86 1.03
CA VAL A 233 10.32 -6.81 2.44
C VAL A 233 8.94 -7.46 2.62
N ALA A 234 7.96 -7.14 1.77
CA ALA A 234 6.62 -7.71 1.89
C ALA A 234 6.61 -9.23 1.75
N TYR A 235 7.32 -9.79 0.76
CA TYR A 235 7.47 -11.25 0.63
C TYR A 235 8.17 -11.87 1.84
N ARG A 236 9.22 -11.21 2.36
CA ARG A 236 9.92 -11.68 3.55
C ARG A 236 9.02 -11.63 4.79
N ALA A 237 8.23 -10.59 4.93
CA ALA A 237 7.27 -10.41 6.02
C ALA A 237 6.19 -11.50 5.98
N ALA A 238 5.63 -11.78 4.80
CA ALA A 238 4.69 -12.88 4.59
C ALA A 238 5.31 -14.25 4.95
N ALA A 239 6.54 -14.52 4.51
CA ALA A 239 7.26 -15.76 4.85
C ALA A 239 7.51 -15.93 6.36
N LEU A 240 7.65 -14.82 7.10
CA LEU A 240 7.82 -14.80 8.55
C LEU A 240 6.49 -14.67 9.32
N GLY A 241 5.35 -14.61 8.63
CA GLY A 241 4.03 -14.41 9.24
C GLY A 241 3.83 -13.04 9.89
N LYS A 242 4.61 -12.03 9.51
CA LYS A 242 4.54 -10.65 10.03
C LYS A 242 3.72 -9.77 9.08
N PRO A 243 2.51 -9.34 9.46
CA PRO A 243 1.71 -8.48 8.59
C PRO A 243 2.31 -7.07 8.50
N ILE A 244 2.09 -6.43 7.34
CA ILE A 244 2.41 -5.03 7.09
C ILE A 244 1.10 -4.25 6.94
N VAL A 245 0.94 -3.20 7.73
CA VAL A 245 -0.20 -2.27 7.69
C VAL A 245 0.28 -0.92 7.18
N VAL A 246 -0.29 -0.43 6.08
CA VAL A 246 0.11 0.84 5.46
C VAL A 246 -1.04 1.83 5.48
N PHE A 247 -0.81 3.02 6.02
CA PHE A 247 -1.64 4.19 5.79
C PHE A 247 -1.00 5.06 4.71
N LYS A 248 -1.56 5.00 3.49
CA LYS A 248 -1.13 5.83 2.36
C LYS A 248 -1.87 7.16 2.38
N VAL A 249 -1.14 8.26 2.56
CA VAL A 249 -1.70 9.62 2.41
C VAL A 249 -1.69 10.04 0.93
N GLY A 250 -2.47 11.05 0.58
CA GLY A 250 -2.56 11.55 -0.80
C GLY A 250 -3.54 10.77 -1.69
N ARG A 251 -4.59 10.20 -1.08
CA ARG A 251 -5.58 9.35 -1.76
C ARG A 251 -6.50 10.12 -2.71
N SER A 252 -6.81 11.36 -2.37
CA SER A 252 -7.56 12.31 -3.21
C SER A 252 -6.59 13.20 -3.97
N GLU A 253 -7.01 13.76 -5.10
CA GLU A 253 -6.22 14.74 -5.86
C GLU A 253 -5.73 15.93 -4.99
N SER A 254 -6.58 16.47 -4.11
CA SER A 254 -6.20 17.54 -3.16
C SER A 254 -5.12 17.08 -2.18
N GLY A 255 -5.33 15.93 -1.54
CA GLY A 255 -4.34 15.29 -0.67
C GLY A 255 -3.02 14.96 -1.37
N ALA A 256 -3.07 14.48 -2.62
CA ALA A 256 -1.88 14.17 -3.41
C ALA A 256 -1.07 15.45 -3.67
N ARG A 257 -1.72 16.53 -4.11
CA ARG A 257 -1.09 17.84 -4.27
C ARG A 257 -0.50 18.37 -2.96
N ALA A 258 -1.19 18.20 -1.84
CA ALA A 258 -0.68 18.63 -0.53
C ALA A 258 0.56 17.83 -0.10
N ALA A 259 0.59 16.52 -0.33
CA ALA A 259 1.75 15.66 -0.02
C ALA A 259 2.97 16.03 -0.89
N VAL A 260 2.75 16.29 -2.19
CA VAL A 260 3.81 16.75 -3.11
C VAL A 260 4.39 18.08 -2.64
N SER A 261 3.54 19.06 -2.28
CA SER A 261 4.00 20.36 -1.77
C SER A 261 4.74 20.25 -0.44
N HIS A 262 4.45 19.23 0.37
CA HIS A 262 5.07 19.03 1.68
C HIS A 262 6.46 18.39 1.60
N THR A 263 6.69 17.47 0.66
CA THR A 263 7.98 16.73 0.54
C THR A 263 8.82 17.10 -0.67
N GLY A 264 8.23 17.76 -1.67
CA GLY A 264 8.86 18.00 -2.97
C GLY A 264 9.01 16.76 -3.85
N ALA A 265 8.59 15.57 -3.37
CA ALA A 265 8.55 14.35 -4.16
C ALA A 265 7.23 14.27 -4.93
N LEU A 266 7.26 13.69 -6.14
CA LEU A 266 6.02 13.34 -6.84
C LEU A 266 5.16 12.40 -5.95
N ALA A 267 3.87 12.29 -6.22
CA ALA A 267 3.01 11.27 -5.61
C ALA A 267 2.55 10.33 -6.73
N GLY A 268 2.80 9.03 -6.57
CA GLY A 268 2.27 8.04 -7.51
C GLY A 268 0.74 7.92 -7.42
N ALA A 269 0.11 7.39 -8.46
CA ALA A 269 -1.34 7.27 -8.53
C ALA A 269 -1.89 6.33 -7.43
N ASP A 270 -2.91 6.77 -6.69
CA ASP A 270 -3.43 6.03 -5.53
C ASP A 270 -3.95 4.62 -5.88
N ALA A 271 -4.54 4.48 -7.08
CA ALA A 271 -5.01 3.20 -7.59
C ALA A 271 -3.87 2.19 -7.81
N MET A 272 -2.67 2.66 -8.16
CA MET A 272 -1.50 1.79 -8.31
C MET A 272 -0.92 1.36 -6.97
N TYR A 273 -0.94 2.22 -5.95
CA TYR A 273 -0.63 1.80 -4.58
C TYR A 273 -1.62 0.77 -4.06
N ASP A 274 -2.90 0.92 -4.38
CA ASP A 274 -3.92 -0.07 -4.02
C ASP A 274 -3.65 -1.44 -4.65
N ALA A 275 -3.37 -1.44 -5.96
CA ALA A 275 -2.97 -2.63 -6.69
C ALA A 275 -1.70 -3.27 -6.10
N LEU A 276 -0.67 -2.46 -5.79
CA LEU A 276 0.56 -2.92 -5.15
C LEU A 276 0.28 -3.61 -3.81
N PHE A 277 -0.50 -2.98 -2.94
CA PHE A 277 -0.76 -3.52 -1.61
C PHE A 277 -1.57 -4.81 -1.69
N LYS A 278 -2.54 -4.88 -2.59
CA LYS A 278 -3.32 -6.09 -2.86
C LYS A 278 -2.44 -7.24 -3.34
N GLN A 279 -1.55 -6.99 -4.31
CA GLN A 279 -0.59 -7.99 -4.83
C GLN A 279 0.41 -8.48 -3.78
N LEU A 280 0.71 -7.68 -2.77
CA LEU A 280 1.69 -8.01 -1.74
C LEU A 280 1.08 -8.53 -0.44
N GLY A 281 -0.26 -8.62 -0.34
CA GLY A 281 -0.94 -8.95 0.90
C GLY A 281 -0.75 -7.91 2.00
N VAL A 282 -0.42 -6.67 1.63
CA VAL A 282 -0.28 -5.54 2.56
C VAL A 282 -1.68 -5.06 2.94
N ILE A 283 -1.89 -4.85 4.23
CA ILE A 283 -3.17 -4.39 4.77
C ILE A 283 -3.20 -2.87 4.67
N ARG A 284 -4.16 -2.32 3.92
CA ARG A 284 -4.31 -0.86 3.77
C ARG A 284 -5.21 -0.30 4.87
N ALA A 285 -4.66 0.54 5.73
CA ALA A 285 -5.40 1.35 6.70
C ALA A 285 -6.18 2.45 5.96
N GLN A 286 -7.50 2.52 6.18
CA GLN A 286 -8.40 3.44 5.49
C GLN A 286 -8.58 4.75 6.27
N SER A 287 -8.58 4.65 7.59
CA SER A 287 -8.63 5.76 8.53
C SER A 287 -7.31 5.91 9.28
N PHE A 288 -7.08 7.06 9.89
CA PHE A 288 -5.89 7.26 10.72
C PHE A 288 -5.92 6.40 12.00
N SER A 289 -7.11 6.11 12.55
CA SER A 289 -7.29 5.18 13.68
C SER A 289 -6.91 3.74 13.31
N ASP A 290 -7.15 3.32 12.07
CA ASP A 290 -6.81 1.98 11.60
C ASP A 290 -5.30 1.71 11.71
N LEU A 291 -4.45 2.74 11.56
CA LEU A 291 -2.99 2.65 11.72
C LEU A 291 -2.56 2.36 13.17
N LEU A 292 -3.47 2.42 14.14
CA LEU A 292 -3.27 1.97 15.53
C LEU A 292 -4.03 0.67 15.80
N ASP A 293 -5.29 0.63 15.40
CA ASP A 293 -6.23 -0.44 15.76
C ASP A 293 -5.91 -1.76 15.08
N ILE A 294 -5.63 -1.73 13.77
CA ILE A 294 -5.32 -2.93 13.00
C ILE A 294 -3.99 -3.54 13.48
N PRO A 295 -2.87 -2.78 13.61
CA PRO A 295 -1.63 -3.37 14.12
C PRO A 295 -1.78 -3.98 15.52
N ALA A 296 -2.48 -3.32 16.44
CA ALA A 296 -2.71 -3.83 17.78
C ALA A 296 -3.49 -5.16 17.76
N ALA A 297 -4.48 -5.28 16.87
CA ALA A 297 -5.28 -6.50 16.73
C ALA A 297 -4.53 -7.66 16.06
N LEU A 298 -3.52 -7.38 15.25
CA LEU A 298 -2.72 -8.37 14.55
C LEU A 298 -1.59 -8.97 15.42
N VAL A 299 -1.14 -8.26 16.45
CA VAL A 299 -0.04 -8.67 17.35
C VAL A 299 -0.23 -10.06 17.96
N PRO A 300 -1.43 -10.45 18.45
CA PRO A 300 -1.64 -11.79 19.02
C PRO A 300 -1.50 -12.93 18.01
N GLY A 301 -1.38 -12.65 16.70
CA GLY A 301 -1.19 -13.66 15.67
C GLY A 301 -2.45 -14.45 15.30
N ARG A 302 -3.62 -14.07 15.83
CA ARG A 302 -4.90 -14.70 15.48
C ARG A 302 -5.41 -14.19 14.13
N ARG A 303 -6.10 -15.05 13.38
CA ARG A 303 -6.69 -14.74 12.07
C ARG A 303 -8.07 -15.35 11.96
N MET A 304 -8.93 -14.70 11.20
CA MET A 304 -10.22 -15.27 10.84
C MET A 304 -10.01 -16.34 9.77
N ARG A 305 -10.70 -17.47 9.89
CA ARG A 305 -10.70 -18.54 8.88
C ARG A 305 -11.81 -18.39 7.83
N GLY A 306 -12.66 -17.38 8.01
CA GLY A 306 -13.80 -17.05 7.18
C GLY A 306 -14.25 -15.62 7.47
N LYS A 307 -15.55 -15.35 7.31
CA LYS A 307 -16.13 -14.00 7.46
C LYS A 307 -17.20 -13.90 8.55
N ARG A 308 -17.42 -14.97 9.32
CA ARG A 308 -18.55 -15.08 10.24
C ARG A 308 -18.17 -14.55 11.62
N VAL A 309 -18.93 -13.59 12.12
CA VAL A 309 -18.63 -12.85 13.35
C VAL A 309 -19.74 -13.09 14.37
N ALA A 310 -19.37 -13.54 15.56
CA ALA A 310 -20.25 -13.53 16.72
C ALA A 310 -20.19 -12.17 17.42
N ILE A 311 -21.33 -11.64 17.86
CA ILE A 311 -21.39 -10.42 18.66
C ILE A 311 -22.05 -10.75 19.99
N LEU A 312 -21.32 -10.53 21.09
CA LEU A 312 -21.82 -10.66 22.45
C LEU A 312 -22.04 -9.28 23.05
N THR A 313 -23.24 -9.00 23.55
CA THR A 313 -23.56 -7.70 24.14
C THR A 313 -24.40 -7.83 25.40
N SER A 314 -24.39 -6.80 26.24
CA SER A 314 -25.36 -6.61 27.33
C SER A 314 -26.40 -5.53 27.00
N THR A 315 -26.28 -4.88 25.83
CA THR A 315 -27.23 -3.90 25.31
C THR A 315 -27.44 -4.09 23.81
N GLY A 316 -28.69 -4.28 23.38
CA GLY A 316 -29.01 -4.50 21.96
C GLY A 316 -28.48 -3.41 21.02
N GLY A 317 -28.61 -2.12 21.39
CA GLY A 317 -28.26 -1.00 20.51
C GLY A 317 -26.78 -0.96 20.07
N ALA A 318 -25.85 -1.18 21.01
CA ALA A 318 -24.43 -1.20 20.67
C ALA A 318 -24.04 -2.45 19.87
N GLY A 319 -24.68 -3.59 20.14
CA GLY A 319 -24.53 -4.80 19.32
C GLY A 319 -25.00 -4.61 17.89
N THR A 320 -26.13 -3.92 17.68
CA THR A 320 -26.66 -3.60 16.34
C THR A 320 -25.71 -2.71 15.54
N LEU A 321 -25.06 -1.71 16.15
CA LEU A 321 -24.07 -0.86 15.46
C LEU A 321 -22.88 -1.67 14.93
N VAL A 322 -22.40 -2.64 15.71
CA VAL A 322 -21.32 -3.55 15.28
C VAL A 322 -21.79 -4.45 14.15
N ALA A 323 -23.00 -5.00 14.26
CA ALA A 323 -23.57 -5.87 13.22
C ALA A 323 -23.73 -5.14 11.88
N ASP A 324 -24.26 -3.91 11.91
CA ASP A 324 -24.42 -3.06 10.72
C ASP A 324 -23.07 -2.72 10.08
N SER A 325 -22.08 -2.36 10.90
CA SER A 325 -20.70 -2.10 10.44
C SER A 325 -20.07 -3.34 9.80
N CYS A 326 -20.30 -4.53 10.37
CA CYS A 326 -19.84 -5.80 9.79
C CYS A 326 -20.48 -6.05 8.43
N GLY A 327 -21.80 -5.89 8.32
CA GLY A 327 -22.54 -6.07 7.07
C GLY A 327 -22.07 -5.12 5.95
N LEU A 328 -21.86 -3.84 6.27
CA LEU A 328 -21.33 -2.85 5.31
C LEU A 328 -19.90 -3.16 4.85
N ALA A 329 -19.11 -3.85 5.69
CA ALA A 329 -17.78 -4.33 5.34
C ALA A 329 -17.77 -5.70 4.63
N GLY A 330 -18.94 -6.31 4.39
CA GLY A 330 -19.07 -7.62 3.75
C GLY A 330 -18.69 -8.80 4.66
N LEU A 331 -18.77 -8.62 5.98
CA LEU A 331 -18.67 -9.68 6.99
C LEU A 331 -20.07 -10.22 7.32
N ASP A 332 -20.14 -11.50 7.66
CA ASP A 332 -21.39 -12.17 7.99
C ASP A 332 -21.63 -12.20 9.49
N VAL A 333 -22.87 -11.97 9.93
CA VAL A 333 -23.29 -12.06 11.33
C VAL A 333 -24.37 -13.14 11.44
N PRO A 334 -24.03 -14.43 11.21
CA PRO A 334 -25.03 -15.49 11.13
C PRO A 334 -25.60 -15.82 12.52
N ALA A 335 -26.80 -16.42 12.55
CA ALA A 335 -27.32 -17.03 13.77
C ALA A 335 -26.42 -18.21 14.21
N PRO A 336 -26.31 -18.50 15.53
CA PRO A 336 -25.60 -19.66 16.01
C PRO A 336 -26.22 -20.98 15.53
N ASP A 337 -25.41 -22.02 15.39
CA ASP A 337 -25.89 -23.40 15.23
C ASP A 337 -26.75 -23.85 16.43
N ALA A 338 -27.50 -24.94 16.24
CA ALA A 338 -28.48 -25.41 17.22
C ALA A 338 -27.87 -25.73 18.60
N GLU A 339 -26.67 -26.31 18.63
CA GLU A 339 -25.96 -26.65 19.88
C GLU A 339 -25.55 -25.37 20.62
N THR A 340 -24.94 -24.43 19.91
CA THR A 340 -24.50 -23.14 20.46
C THR A 340 -25.70 -22.33 20.94
N ALA A 341 -26.79 -22.30 20.16
CA ALA A 341 -28.03 -21.63 20.53
C ALA A 341 -28.64 -22.21 21.81
N GLN A 342 -28.68 -23.55 21.93
CA GLN A 342 -29.19 -24.22 23.13
C GLN A 342 -28.35 -23.91 24.36
N ASN A 343 -27.02 -23.97 24.24
CA ASN A 343 -26.10 -23.66 25.32
C ASN A 343 -26.24 -22.20 25.78
N LEU A 344 -26.35 -21.26 24.85
CA LEU A 344 -26.55 -19.84 25.17
C LEU A 344 -27.92 -19.56 25.80
N ALA A 345 -28.99 -20.21 25.32
CA ALA A 345 -30.33 -20.07 25.89
C ALA A 345 -30.39 -20.58 27.34
N ALA A 346 -29.72 -21.69 27.64
CA ALA A 346 -29.64 -22.25 28.99
C ALA A 346 -28.95 -21.28 29.98
N LEU A 347 -27.90 -20.56 29.54
CA LEU A 347 -27.22 -19.55 30.37
C LEU A 347 -28.14 -18.39 30.77
N GLN A 348 -29.19 -18.12 30.01
CA GLN A 348 -30.14 -17.03 30.24
C GLN A 348 -31.43 -17.49 30.92
N GLY A 349 -31.58 -18.80 31.18
CA GLY A 349 -32.85 -19.37 31.64
C GLY A 349 -33.98 -19.28 30.61
N MET A 350 -33.63 -19.20 29.32
CA MET A 350 -34.57 -19.05 28.19
C MET A 350 -34.62 -20.30 27.31
N GLU A 351 -34.59 -21.49 27.93
CA GLU A 351 -34.65 -22.78 27.25
C GLU A 351 -35.84 -22.86 26.27
N GLY A 352 -35.56 -23.24 25.02
CA GLY A 352 -36.57 -23.30 23.94
C GLY A 352 -36.76 -22.01 23.13
N SER A 353 -36.04 -20.93 23.44
CA SER A 353 -36.07 -19.68 22.67
C SER A 353 -35.00 -19.67 21.56
N SER A 354 -35.30 -19.05 20.41
CA SER A 354 -34.31 -18.85 19.35
C SER A 354 -33.30 -17.78 19.75
N VAL A 355 -32.02 -18.13 19.85
CA VAL A 355 -30.93 -17.17 20.08
C VAL A 355 -30.52 -16.55 18.74
N GLN A 356 -30.44 -15.21 18.70
CA GLN A 356 -30.02 -14.44 17.53
C GLN A 356 -28.56 -13.99 17.68
N ASN A 357 -28.00 -13.44 16.60
CA ASN A 357 -26.71 -12.75 16.61
C ASN A 357 -26.96 -11.31 16.15
N PRO A 358 -26.72 -10.28 16.99
CA PRO A 358 -26.04 -10.29 18.28
C PRO A 358 -26.72 -11.08 19.41
N VAL A 359 -25.90 -11.74 20.25
CA VAL A 359 -26.31 -12.41 21.48
C VAL A 359 -26.37 -11.37 22.60
N ASP A 360 -27.58 -10.99 23.00
CA ASP A 360 -27.81 -10.03 24.09
C ASP A 360 -28.04 -10.75 25.42
N LEU A 361 -27.08 -10.66 26.34
CA LEU A 361 -27.14 -11.24 27.69
C LEU A 361 -27.97 -10.40 28.68
N THR A 362 -28.35 -9.18 28.32
CA THR A 362 -29.03 -8.24 29.21
C THR A 362 -28.35 -8.16 30.59
N LEU A 363 -29.09 -8.24 31.70
CA LEU A 363 -28.55 -8.22 33.05
C LEU A 363 -27.81 -9.52 33.44
N ALA A 364 -28.07 -10.64 32.77
CA ALA A 364 -27.36 -11.90 33.05
C ALA A 364 -25.86 -11.79 32.74
N GLY A 365 -25.49 -10.93 31.76
CA GLY A 365 -24.10 -10.64 31.41
C GLY A 365 -23.29 -9.94 32.51
N LEU A 366 -23.93 -9.49 33.58
CA LEU A 366 -23.26 -8.94 34.77
C LEU A 366 -22.66 -10.03 35.67
N GLN A 367 -23.06 -11.30 35.48
CA GLN A 367 -22.52 -12.42 36.24
C GLN A 367 -21.25 -12.95 35.56
N PRO A 368 -20.10 -12.98 36.26
CA PRO A 368 -18.82 -13.41 35.67
C PRO A 368 -18.87 -14.79 35.01
N GLN A 369 -19.58 -15.74 35.63
CA GLN A 369 -19.67 -17.10 35.10
C GLN A 369 -20.47 -17.16 33.80
N ILE A 370 -21.58 -16.40 33.71
CA ILE A 370 -22.44 -16.35 32.52
C ILE A 370 -21.69 -15.68 31.36
N LEU A 371 -21.05 -14.52 31.61
CA LEU A 371 -20.27 -13.82 30.59
C LEU A 371 -19.14 -14.69 30.03
N SER A 372 -18.38 -15.35 30.91
CA SER A 372 -17.28 -16.24 30.52
C SER A 372 -17.78 -17.46 29.75
N ALA A 373 -18.88 -18.08 30.19
CA ALA A 373 -19.46 -19.23 29.52
C ALA A 373 -20.00 -18.86 28.12
N ALA A 374 -20.69 -17.73 27.99
CA ALA A 374 -21.21 -17.26 26.71
C ALA A 374 -20.07 -16.96 25.72
N MET A 375 -19.05 -16.22 26.17
CA MET A 375 -17.88 -15.90 25.34
C MET A 375 -17.12 -17.17 24.91
N SER A 376 -16.91 -18.11 25.83
CA SER A 376 -16.28 -19.39 25.52
C SER A 376 -17.11 -20.22 24.55
N GLY A 377 -18.44 -20.22 24.67
CA GLY A 377 -19.34 -20.93 23.76
C GLY A 377 -19.28 -20.37 22.33
N LEU A 378 -19.28 -19.04 22.19
CA LEU A 378 -19.15 -18.38 20.90
C LEU A 378 -17.80 -18.67 20.23
N LEU A 379 -16.70 -18.65 20.99
CA LEU A 379 -15.37 -18.96 20.47
C LEU A 379 -15.23 -20.45 20.09
N ALA A 380 -15.93 -21.36 20.78
CA ALA A 380 -15.91 -22.78 20.47
C ALA A 380 -16.76 -23.14 19.24
N SER A 381 -17.83 -22.40 18.95
CA SER A 381 -18.77 -22.70 17.86
C SER A 381 -18.13 -22.59 16.47
N GLU A 382 -18.25 -23.65 15.67
CA GLU A 382 -17.83 -23.67 14.26
C GLU A 382 -18.65 -22.74 13.35
N SER A 383 -19.74 -22.16 13.87
CA SER A 383 -20.54 -21.13 13.17
C SER A 383 -19.81 -19.80 13.04
N PHE A 384 -18.76 -19.56 13.84
CA PHE A 384 -18.08 -18.27 13.93
C PHE A 384 -16.57 -18.39 13.75
N ASP A 385 -15.99 -17.38 13.12
CA ASP A 385 -14.57 -17.23 12.84
C ASP A 385 -13.89 -16.21 13.77
N ALA A 386 -14.66 -15.30 14.37
CA ALA A 386 -14.24 -14.34 15.38
C ALA A 386 -15.41 -13.95 16.32
N ALA A 387 -15.08 -13.33 17.45
CA ALA A 387 -16.07 -12.77 18.38
C ALA A 387 -15.77 -11.30 18.72
N VAL A 388 -16.83 -10.49 18.81
CA VAL A 388 -16.80 -9.12 19.34
C VAL A 388 -17.57 -9.11 20.65
N VAL A 389 -16.93 -8.67 21.74
CA VAL A 389 -17.60 -8.39 23.01
C VAL A 389 -17.88 -6.90 23.17
N VAL A 390 -19.14 -6.52 23.31
CA VAL A 390 -19.55 -5.17 23.61
C VAL A 390 -19.47 -4.94 25.11
N VAL A 391 -18.67 -3.96 25.50
CA VAL A 391 -18.40 -3.59 26.88
C VAL A 391 -19.29 -2.40 27.25
N GLY A 392 -20.38 -2.71 27.96
CA GLY A 392 -21.41 -1.76 28.40
C GLY A 392 -21.02 -0.90 29.60
N SER A 393 -21.94 -0.01 30.01
CA SER A 393 -21.75 0.92 31.15
C SER A 393 -21.53 0.24 32.51
N SER A 394 -21.96 -1.01 32.68
CA SER A 394 -21.69 -1.79 33.89
C SER A 394 -20.19 -2.04 34.13
N ALA A 395 -19.39 -2.07 33.07
CA ALA A 395 -17.94 -2.21 33.17
C ALA A 395 -17.26 -0.98 33.81
N LEU A 396 -17.93 0.18 33.89
CA LEU A 396 -17.43 1.34 34.65
C LEU A 396 -17.31 1.02 36.15
N ALA A 397 -18.24 0.23 36.69
CA ALA A 397 -18.22 -0.19 38.09
C ALA A 397 -17.32 -1.42 38.31
N GLN A 398 -17.21 -2.30 37.31
CA GLN A 398 -16.48 -3.57 37.40
C GLN A 398 -15.61 -3.81 36.15
N PRO A 399 -14.53 -3.04 35.94
CA PRO A 399 -13.74 -3.12 34.70
C PRO A 399 -13.01 -4.47 34.54
N ASN A 400 -12.68 -5.13 35.65
CA ASN A 400 -12.02 -6.44 35.64
C ASN A 400 -12.95 -7.59 35.21
N LEU A 401 -14.27 -7.44 35.37
CA LEU A 401 -15.25 -8.48 35.03
C LEU A 401 -15.09 -8.96 33.58
N VAL A 402 -15.09 -8.01 32.65
CA VAL A 402 -14.97 -8.29 31.22
C VAL A 402 -13.54 -8.63 30.84
N ALA A 403 -12.57 -7.91 31.42
CA ALA A 403 -11.16 -8.10 31.10
C ALA A 403 -10.64 -9.49 31.46
N ASP A 404 -10.99 -9.99 32.65
CA ASP A 404 -10.52 -11.31 33.10
C ASP A 404 -11.21 -12.44 32.33
N ALA A 405 -12.51 -12.29 32.04
CA ALA A 405 -13.24 -13.22 31.17
C ALA A 405 -12.65 -13.27 29.76
N ALA A 406 -12.38 -12.11 29.16
CA ALA A 406 -11.81 -12.00 27.82
C ALA A 406 -10.42 -12.64 27.73
N VAL A 407 -9.54 -12.36 28.69
CA VAL A 407 -8.19 -12.96 28.74
C VAL A 407 -8.27 -14.48 28.89
N ALA A 408 -9.11 -14.97 29.81
CA ALA A 408 -9.25 -16.41 30.05
C ALA A 408 -9.81 -17.15 28.82
N CYS A 409 -10.80 -16.59 28.14
CA CYS A 409 -11.40 -17.19 26.95
C CYS A 409 -10.44 -17.13 25.75
N GLN A 410 -9.76 -16.00 25.55
CA GLN A 410 -8.76 -15.82 24.51
C GLN A 410 -7.59 -16.81 24.63
N ALA A 411 -7.16 -17.14 25.85
CA ALA A 411 -6.08 -18.11 26.09
C ALA A 411 -6.44 -19.55 25.66
N ARG A 412 -7.73 -19.85 25.47
CA ARG A 412 -8.25 -21.18 25.12
C ARG A 412 -8.76 -21.27 23.67
N SER A 413 -8.57 -20.23 22.87
CA SER A 413 -9.04 -20.17 21.48
C SER A 413 -8.02 -19.50 20.55
N ASP A 414 -7.97 -20.03 19.32
CA ASP A 414 -7.20 -19.45 18.22
C ASP A 414 -8.00 -18.40 17.44
N LYS A 415 -9.31 -18.29 17.68
CA LYS A 415 -10.17 -17.30 17.01
C LYS A 415 -9.95 -15.91 17.59
N PRO A 416 -9.93 -14.85 16.77
CA PRO A 416 -9.84 -13.49 17.26
C PRO A 416 -11.00 -13.14 18.21
N LEU A 417 -10.67 -12.52 19.34
CA LEU A 417 -11.60 -11.88 20.25
C LEU A 417 -11.23 -10.40 20.33
N ILE A 418 -12.16 -9.52 19.97
CA ILE A 418 -11.99 -8.06 20.10
C ILE A 418 -13.10 -7.47 20.97
N ALA A 419 -12.87 -6.28 21.51
CA ALA A 419 -13.83 -5.58 22.34
C ALA A 419 -14.25 -4.24 21.73
N TYR A 420 -15.52 -3.90 21.86
CA TYR A 420 -16.06 -2.57 21.55
C TYR A 420 -16.58 -1.93 22.83
N VAL A 421 -16.06 -0.77 23.22
CA VAL A 421 -16.45 -0.10 24.47
C VAL A 421 -17.49 0.99 24.17
N SER A 422 -18.67 0.84 24.78
CA SER A 422 -19.78 1.80 24.70
C SER A 422 -20.49 1.82 26.05
N PRO A 423 -20.27 2.83 26.92
CA PRO A 423 -20.03 4.24 26.60
C PRO A 423 -18.54 4.64 26.51
N HIS A 424 -18.24 5.94 26.36
CA HIS A 424 -16.88 6.46 26.38
C HIS A 424 -16.20 6.17 27.75
N ALA A 425 -15.29 5.20 27.76
CA ALA A 425 -14.58 4.74 28.96
C ALA A 425 -13.09 4.45 28.64
N PRO A 426 -12.24 5.49 28.54
CA PRO A 426 -10.84 5.35 28.11
C PRO A 426 -10.01 4.44 29.02
N ASP A 427 -10.27 4.42 30.33
CA ASP A 427 -9.57 3.54 31.28
C ASP A 427 -9.82 2.06 31.01
N ILE A 428 -11.03 1.70 30.56
CA ILE A 428 -11.40 0.33 30.20
C ILE A 428 -10.71 -0.08 28.91
N VAL A 429 -10.68 0.83 27.91
CA VAL A 429 -9.96 0.62 26.65
C VAL A 429 -8.48 0.35 26.93
N LYS A 430 -7.87 1.19 27.78
CA LYS A 430 -6.47 1.05 28.19
C LYS A 430 -6.21 -0.27 28.92
N LEU A 431 -7.07 -0.65 29.86
CA LEU A 431 -6.97 -1.91 30.60
C LEU A 431 -7.01 -3.12 29.67
N LEU A 432 -8.00 -3.21 28.79
CA LEU A 432 -8.17 -4.36 27.89
C LEU A 432 -7.02 -4.47 26.87
N ASN A 433 -6.63 -3.36 26.24
CA ASN A 433 -5.47 -3.35 25.34
C ASN A 433 -4.17 -3.76 26.07
N SER A 434 -3.96 -3.29 27.30
CA SER A 434 -2.78 -3.68 28.10
C SER A 434 -2.75 -5.18 28.46
N LYS A 435 -3.92 -5.83 28.46
CA LYS A 435 -4.10 -7.28 28.65
C LYS A 435 -4.10 -8.07 27.34
N GLY A 436 -3.85 -7.41 26.19
CA GLY A 436 -3.77 -8.06 24.88
C GLY A 436 -5.12 -8.40 24.26
N ILE A 437 -6.21 -7.73 24.70
CA ILE A 437 -7.52 -7.77 24.05
C ILE A 437 -7.66 -6.51 23.19
N PRO A 438 -7.64 -6.61 21.85
CA PRO A 438 -7.77 -5.45 20.97
C PRO A 438 -9.11 -4.76 21.22
N THR A 439 -9.06 -3.49 21.62
CA THR A 439 -10.24 -2.76 22.11
C THR A 439 -10.46 -1.45 21.39
N LEU A 440 -11.64 -1.35 20.79
CA LEU A 440 -12.08 -0.30 19.89
C LEU A 440 -13.11 0.61 20.58
N THR A 441 -13.12 1.86 20.17
CA THR A 441 -14.07 2.87 20.66
C THR A 441 -15.14 3.23 19.64
N GLN A 442 -15.07 2.67 18.43
CA GLN A 442 -16.02 2.91 17.36
C GLN A 442 -16.39 1.57 16.67
N PRO A 443 -17.65 1.40 16.25
CA PRO A 443 -18.13 0.15 15.67
C PRO A 443 -17.56 -0.14 14.27
N ASP A 444 -17.34 0.89 13.45
CA ASP A 444 -16.67 0.81 12.15
C ASP A 444 -15.22 0.32 12.28
N GLY A 445 -14.52 0.73 13.34
CA GLY A 445 -13.19 0.22 13.69
C GLY A 445 -13.18 -1.30 13.97
N CYS A 446 -14.28 -1.87 14.48
CA CYS A 446 -14.39 -3.32 14.67
C CYS A 446 -14.43 -4.03 13.33
N ALA A 447 -15.25 -3.54 12.39
CA ALA A 447 -15.34 -4.10 11.05
C ALA A 447 -14.00 -3.98 10.30
N ALA A 448 -13.31 -2.84 10.39
CA ALA A 448 -12.00 -2.64 9.78
C ALA A 448 -10.94 -3.64 10.31
N VAL A 449 -10.90 -3.86 11.63
CA VAL A 449 -10.01 -4.84 12.26
C VAL A 449 -10.34 -6.27 11.83
N LEU A 450 -11.62 -6.64 11.81
CA LEU A 450 -12.04 -7.99 11.41
C LEU A 450 -11.73 -8.27 9.94
N THR A 451 -11.97 -7.31 9.05
CA THR A 451 -11.59 -7.42 7.63
C THR A 451 -10.09 -7.62 7.47
N ALA A 452 -9.27 -6.89 8.22
CA ALA A 452 -7.81 -7.09 8.22
C ALA A 452 -7.39 -8.45 8.78
N LEU A 453 -8.09 -8.99 9.78
CA LEU A 453 -7.85 -10.32 10.36
C LEU A 453 -8.29 -11.46 9.43
N ALA A 454 -9.20 -11.19 8.49
CA ALA A 454 -9.64 -12.13 7.45
C ALA A 454 -8.78 -12.09 6.18
N GLN A 455 -7.90 -11.11 6.03
CA GLN A 455 -7.01 -11.01 4.87
C GLN A 455 -5.97 -12.16 4.89
N PRO A 456 -5.74 -12.84 3.75
CA PRO A 456 -4.77 -13.94 3.67
C PRO A 456 -3.36 -13.49 4.06
N ALA A 457 -2.65 -14.32 4.83
CA ALA A 457 -1.32 -14.00 5.34
C ALA A 457 -0.18 -14.31 4.35
N THR A 458 -0.44 -15.10 3.30
CA THR A 458 0.60 -15.66 2.44
C THR A 458 0.45 -15.17 1.00
N MET A 459 1.46 -14.44 0.52
CA MET A 459 1.67 -14.16 -0.90
C MET A 459 3.09 -14.59 -1.28
N SER A 460 3.21 -15.30 -2.39
CA SER A 460 4.51 -15.72 -2.92
C SER A 460 4.92 -14.75 -4.04
N PRO A 461 6.24 -14.51 -4.23
CA PRO A 461 6.70 -13.80 -5.41
C PRO A 461 6.22 -14.53 -6.67
N PRO A 462 5.80 -13.81 -7.73
CA PRO A 462 5.47 -14.44 -9.00
C PRO A 462 6.69 -15.23 -9.48
N ALA A 463 6.44 -16.44 -10.00
CA ALA A 463 7.52 -17.22 -10.61
C ALA A 463 8.15 -16.39 -11.74
N PRO A 464 9.48 -16.33 -11.85
CA PRO A 464 10.12 -15.62 -12.96
C PRO A 464 9.60 -16.18 -14.28
N ALA A 465 9.21 -15.31 -15.21
CA ALA A 465 8.70 -15.72 -16.51
C ALA A 465 9.72 -16.66 -17.19
N GLN A 466 9.36 -17.93 -17.33
CA GLN A 466 10.24 -18.97 -17.90
C GLN A 466 10.28 -18.95 -19.43
N ALA A 467 9.40 -18.17 -20.08
CA ALA A 467 9.35 -18.10 -21.53
C ALA A 467 10.44 -17.14 -22.05
N PRO A 468 11.26 -17.55 -23.04
CA PRO A 468 12.17 -16.63 -23.71
C PRO A 468 11.35 -15.48 -24.29
N VAL A 469 11.68 -14.28 -23.84
CA VAL A 469 11.11 -13.04 -24.37
C VAL A 469 11.52 -12.95 -25.84
N PRO A 470 10.59 -12.87 -26.80
CA PRO A 470 10.94 -12.68 -28.20
C PRO A 470 11.77 -11.39 -28.33
N HIS A 471 12.99 -11.46 -28.86
CA HIS A 471 13.74 -10.25 -29.23
C HIS A 471 13.09 -9.61 -30.46
N ALA A 472 11.97 -8.91 -30.24
CA ALA A 472 11.39 -8.05 -31.27
C ALA A 472 12.34 -6.86 -31.50
N PRO A 473 12.66 -6.51 -32.76
CA PRO A 473 13.41 -5.30 -33.04
C PRO A 473 12.62 -4.09 -32.54
N LEU A 474 13.19 -3.40 -31.54
CA LEU A 474 12.57 -2.22 -30.95
C LEU A 474 12.52 -1.08 -31.99
N PRO A 475 11.43 -0.30 -32.06
CA PRO A 475 11.40 0.89 -32.90
C PRO A 475 12.55 1.84 -32.50
N ALA A 476 13.36 2.26 -33.47
CA ALA A 476 14.51 3.14 -33.21
C ALA A 476 14.12 4.57 -32.79
N MET A 477 12.84 4.92 -32.91
CA MET A 477 12.30 6.26 -32.67
C MET A 477 11.53 6.31 -31.34
N GLY A 478 11.83 7.31 -30.51
CA GLY A 478 10.98 7.67 -29.38
C GLY A 478 9.84 8.60 -29.80
N GLY A 479 8.73 8.56 -29.06
CA GLY A 479 7.50 9.31 -29.32
C GLY A 479 6.27 8.40 -29.47
N PRO A 480 5.11 9.00 -29.79
CA PRO A 480 3.91 8.24 -30.12
C PRO A 480 4.09 7.47 -31.44
N LEU A 481 3.71 6.20 -31.43
CA LEU A 481 3.60 5.36 -32.62
C LEU A 481 2.26 5.60 -33.32
N ASP A 482 2.21 5.41 -34.63
CA ASP A 482 0.91 5.30 -35.31
C ASP A 482 0.22 3.96 -34.95
N GLU A 483 -1.05 3.81 -35.32
CA GLU A 483 -1.83 2.62 -34.96
C GLU A 483 -1.29 1.33 -35.58
N ALA A 484 -0.79 1.39 -36.82
CA ALA A 484 -0.23 0.24 -37.51
C ALA A 484 1.11 -0.18 -36.89
N GLU A 485 1.93 0.79 -36.46
CA GLU A 485 3.14 0.56 -35.69
C GLU A 485 2.85 -0.07 -34.32
N SER A 486 1.87 0.46 -33.61
CA SER A 486 1.46 -0.04 -32.29
C SER A 486 0.97 -1.49 -32.39
N LYS A 487 0.12 -1.81 -33.36
CA LYS A 487 -0.39 -3.18 -33.55
C LYS A 487 0.67 -4.15 -34.07
N ARG A 488 1.63 -3.69 -34.89
CA ARG A 488 2.82 -4.50 -35.24
C ARG A 488 3.68 -4.82 -34.02
N LEU A 489 3.85 -3.86 -33.11
CA LEU A 489 4.52 -4.11 -31.84
C LEU A 489 3.78 -5.18 -31.04
N PHE A 490 2.46 -5.07 -30.87
CA PHE A 490 1.66 -6.05 -30.13
C PHE A 490 1.71 -7.45 -30.76
N ALA A 491 1.66 -7.53 -32.09
CA ALA A 491 1.77 -8.77 -32.84
C ALA A 491 3.13 -9.47 -32.64
N ALA A 492 4.22 -8.71 -32.44
CA ALA A 492 5.54 -9.28 -32.13
C ALA A 492 5.57 -10.01 -30.78
N PHE A 493 4.61 -9.73 -29.89
CA PHE A 493 4.41 -10.43 -28.61
C PHE A 493 3.29 -11.48 -28.64
N GLY A 494 2.70 -11.74 -29.81
CA GLY A 494 1.67 -12.76 -30.00
C GLY A 494 0.23 -12.26 -29.88
N ILE A 495 0.00 -10.94 -29.76
CA ILE A 495 -1.35 -10.38 -29.71
C ILE A 495 -1.87 -10.18 -31.14
N THR A 496 -2.87 -10.95 -31.52
CA THR A 496 -3.44 -10.91 -32.87
C THR A 496 -4.31 -9.68 -33.05
N SER A 497 -4.07 -8.94 -34.13
CA SER A 497 -4.89 -7.80 -34.55
C SER A 497 -5.89 -8.22 -35.61
N ALA A 498 -6.96 -7.45 -35.77
CA ALA A 498 -7.87 -7.64 -36.89
C ALA A 498 -7.10 -7.48 -38.21
N ARG A 499 -7.51 -8.21 -39.25
CA ARG A 499 -6.83 -8.15 -40.55
C ARG A 499 -6.96 -6.74 -41.13
N GLU A 500 -5.82 -6.17 -41.48
CA GLU A 500 -5.73 -4.76 -41.89
C GLU A 500 -4.68 -4.52 -42.97
N LEU A 501 -4.85 -3.40 -43.66
CA LEU A 501 -3.95 -2.90 -44.71
C LEU A 501 -3.77 -1.39 -44.54
N VAL A 502 -2.56 -0.90 -44.81
CA VAL A 502 -2.20 0.52 -44.75
C VAL A 502 -2.16 1.11 -46.15
N ALA A 503 -2.75 2.28 -46.34
CA ALA A 503 -2.77 3.02 -47.60
C ALA A 503 -2.23 4.44 -47.40
N ALA A 504 -1.49 4.97 -48.37
CA ALA A 504 -1.00 6.34 -48.39
C ALA A 504 -2.03 7.34 -48.95
N SER A 505 -3.02 6.87 -49.73
CA SER A 505 -4.07 7.73 -50.31
C SER A 505 -5.47 7.10 -50.26
N PRO A 506 -6.54 7.91 -50.40
CA PRO A 506 -7.91 7.39 -50.51
C PRO A 506 -8.11 6.40 -51.66
N GLU A 507 -7.45 6.63 -52.80
CA GLU A 507 -7.55 5.75 -53.98
C GLU A 507 -6.92 4.39 -53.69
N GLU A 508 -5.73 4.39 -53.07
CA GLU A 508 -5.06 3.16 -52.64
C GLU A 508 -5.88 2.42 -51.58
N ALA A 509 -6.50 3.14 -50.64
CA ALA A 509 -7.39 2.56 -49.63
C ALA A 509 -8.54 1.77 -50.28
N GLY A 510 -9.18 2.33 -51.33
CA GLY A 510 -10.23 1.66 -52.07
C GLY A 510 -9.76 0.42 -52.85
N GLN A 511 -8.53 0.43 -53.36
CA GLN A 511 -7.94 -0.73 -54.04
C GLN A 511 -7.65 -1.86 -53.04
N LEU A 512 -7.01 -1.53 -51.91
CA LEU A 512 -6.65 -2.50 -50.87
C LEU A 512 -7.89 -3.11 -50.20
N ALA A 513 -8.98 -2.34 -50.06
CA ALA A 513 -10.25 -2.80 -49.49
C ALA A 513 -10.83 -4.05 -50.18
N GLN A 514 -10.54 -4.26 -51.48
CA GLN A 514 -11.03 -5.43 -52.22
C GLN A 514 -10.46 -6.76 -51.70
N GLY A 515 -9.28 -6.73 -51.06
CA GLY A 515 -8.63 -7.90 -50.47
C GLY A 515 -9.12 -8.31 -49.09
N LEU A 516 -10.01 -7.53 -48.48
CA LEU A 516 -10.55 -7.73 -47.12
C LEU A 516 -11.98 -8.26 -47.16
N ALA A 517 -12.43 -8.93 -46.10
CA ALA A 517 -13.77 -9.53 -46.00
C ALA A 517 -14.77 -8.65 -45.21
N GLY A 518 -16.07 -8.93 -45.40
CA GLY A 518 -17.14 -8.30 -44.60
C GLY A 518 -17.28 -6.78 -44.75
N ARG A 519 -17.83 -6.16 -43.70
CA ARG A 519 -17.86 -4.70 -43.52
C ARG A 519 -16.49 -4.23 -43.02
N LEU A 520 -16.08 -3.05 -43.45
CA LEU A 520 -14.76 -2.51 -43.15
C LEU A 520 -14.83 -1.33 -42.18
N VAL A 521 -13.71 -1.10 -41.52
CA VAL A 521 -13.43 0.08 -40.71
C VAL A 521 -12.35 0.87 -41.43
N VAL A 522 -12.57 2.16 -41.64
CA VAL A 522 -11.58 3.09 -42.22
C VAL A 522 -11.13 4.03 -41.11
N LYS A 523 -9.83 4.05 -40.83
CA LYS A 523 -9.20 4.90 -39.81
C LYS A 523 -8.12 5.76 -40.44
N ILE A 524 -7.88 6.94 -39.89
CA ILE A 524 -6.70 7.73 -40.23
C ILE A 524 -5.48 7.21 -39.47
N LEU A 525 -4.31 7.30 -40.11
CA LEU A 525 -3.03 7.18 -39.44
C LEU A 525 -2.48 8.59 -39.17
N SER A 526 -2.17 8.85 -37.91
CA SER A 526 -1.55 10.09 -37.45
C SER A 526 -0.90 9.86 -36.10
N ARG A 527 0.36 10.26 -35.94
CA ARG A 527 1.06 10.21 -34.64
C ARG A 527 0.64 11.34 -33.69
N GLN A 528 -0.08 12.34 -34.21
CA GLN A 528 -0.53 13.52 -33.46
C GLN A 528 -1.95 13.36 -32.90
N ILE A 529 -2.70 12.36 -33.34
CA ILE A 529 -4.11 12.17 -33.01
C ILE A 529 -4.26 10.83 -32.27
N ALA A 530 -4.29 10.89 -30.93
CA ALA A 530 -4.54 9.72 -30.09
C ALA A 530 -6.03 9.30 -30.15
N HIS A 531 -6.95 10.21 -29.83
CA HIS A 531 -8.41 9.96 -29.83
C HIS A 531 -9.04 10.27 -31.19
N LYS A 532 -8.84 9.37 -32.16
CA LYS A 532 -9.28 9.54 -33.55
C LYS A 532 -10.80 9.64 -33.71
N SER A 533 -11.56 8.92 -32.89
CA SER A 533 -13.03 8.92 -32.96
C SER A 533 -13.63 10.32 -32.75
N ASP A 534 -13.07 11.11 -31.84
CA ASP A 534 -13.58 12.44 -31.46
C ASP A 534 -13.44 13.47 -32.59
N VAL A 535 -12.43 13.31 -33.43
CA VAL A 535 -12.18 14.19 -34.58
C VAL A 535 -12.80 13.64 -35.87
N GLY A 536 -13.57 12.55 -35.78
CA GLY A 536 -14.15 11.88 -36.95
C GLY A 536 -13.13 11.09 -37.78
N GLY A 537 -11.99 10.73 -37.20
CA GLY A 537 -10.92 9.94 -37.79
C GLY A 537 -11.17 8.42 -37.87
N VAL A 538 -12.37 7.95 -37.50
CA VAL A 538 -12.81 6.55 -37.62
C VAL A 538 -14.19 6.50 -38.30
N ARG A 539 -14.36 5.56 -39.24
CA ARG A 539 -15.66 5.23 -39.87
C ARG A 539 -15.87 3.72 -39.85
N LEU A 540 -16.96 3.29 -39.21
CA LEU A 540 -17.34 1.90 -39.05
C LEU A 540 -18.37 1.47 -40.11
N GLY A 541 -18.42 0.18 -40.44
CA GLY A 541 -19.49 -0.39 -41.27
C GLY A 541 -19.42 -0.05 -42.76
N VAL A 542 -18.26 0.35 -43.26
CA VAL A 542 -18.05 0.84 -44.65
C VAL A 542 -18.10 -0.34 -45.62
N ALA A 543 -18.83 -0.21 -46.73
CA ALA A 543 -18.78 -1.20 -47.81
C ALA A 543 -17.47 -1.07 -48.60
N ARG A 544 -16.99 -2.16 -49.21
CA ARG A 544 -15.67 -2.17 -49.87
C ARG A 544 -15.54 -1.15 -51.00
N ASP A 545 -16.63 -0.92 -51.72
CA ASP A 545 -16.76 0.04 -52.81
C ASP A 545 -16.87 1.51 -52.32
N GLU A 546 -17.20 1.74 -51.05
CA GLU A 546 -17.33 3.07 -50.46
C GLU A 546 -16.02 3.58 -49.82
N VAL A 547 -15.03 2.71 -49.62
CA VAL A 547 -13.81 3.04 -48.83
C VAL A 547 -13.07 4.27 -49.37
N ALA A 548 -12.86 4.38 -50.68
CA ALA A 548 -12.13 5.50 -51.27
C ALA A 548 -12.85 6.83 -51.03
N GLU A 549 -14.17 6.86 -51.20
CA GLU A 549 -14.96 8.06 -50.97
C GLU A 549 -14.96 8.47 -49.50
N VAL A 550 -15.12 7.49 -48.60
CA VAL A 550 -15.08 7.73 -47.15
C VAL A 550 -13.72 8.27 -46.72
N ALA A 551 -12.63 7.65 -47.18
CA ALA A 551 -11.26 8.10 -46.89
C ALA A 551 -11.00 9.54 -47.39
N ALA A 552 -11.43 9.88 -48.61
CA ALA A 552 -11.28 11.22 -49.17
C ALA A 552 -12.06 12.29 -48.36
N ARG A 553 -13.28 11.96 -47.92
CA ARG A 553 -14.08 12.84 -47.07
C ARG A 553 -13.41 13.06 -45.72
N MET A 554 -12.95 12.00 -45.06
CA MET A 554 -12.22 12.09 -43.78
C MET A 554 -10.96 12.96 -43.91
N GLN A 555 -10.18 12.77 -44.97
CA GLN A 555 -8.99 13.57 -45.25
C GLN A 555 -9.32 15.06 -45.37
N SER A 556 -10.36 15.38 -46.14
CA SER A 556 -10.80 16.77 -46.36
C SER A 556 -11.29 17.43 -45.07
N ASP A 557 -12.07 16.71 -44.26
CA ASP A 557 -12.63 17.21 -43.00
C ASP A 557 -11.53 17.50 -41.96
N LEU A 558 -10.51 16.65 -41.88
CA LEU A 558 -9.38 16.83 -40.96
C LEU A 558 -8.39 17.88 -41.42
N ALA A 559 -8.14 17.96 -42.73
CA ALA A 559 -7.35 19.04 -43.31
C ALA A 559 -7.96 20.41 -43.01
N ARG A 560 -9.31 20.54 -43.05
CA ARG A 560 -10.03 21.76 -42.64
C ARG A 560 -9.86 22.12 -41.16
N GLN A 561 -9.57 21.14 -40.31
CA GLN A 561 -9.29 21.33 -38.88
C GLN A 561 -7.79 21.56 -38.60
N GLY A 562 -6.94 21.55 -39.62
CA GLY A 562 -5.48 21.70 -39.48
C GLY A 562 -4.78 20.45 -38.94
N LEU A 563 -5.42 19.28 -39.01
CA LEU A 563 -4.89 18.01 -38.51
C LEU A 563 -4.25 17.21 -39.66
N PRO A 564 -2.95 16.89 -39.60
CA PRO A 564 -2.28 16.15 -40.66
C PRO A 564 -2.69 14.67 -40.66
N VAL A 565 -2.96 14.14 -41.84
CA VAL A 565 -3.24 12.72 -42.11
C VAL A 565 -2.02 12.12 -42.80
N GLU A 566 -1.39 11.14 -42.15
CA GLU A 566 -0.19 10.46 -42.67
C GLU A 566 -0.55 9.30 -43.61
N GLY A 567 -1.76 8.77 -43.47
CA GLY A 567 -2.31 7.69 -44.29
C GLY A 567 -3.64 7.18 -43.75
N PHE A 568 -4.05 6.00 -44.22
CA PHE A 568 -5.27 5.31 -43.81
C PHE A 568 -4.97 3.87 -43.41
N LEU A 569 -5.74 3.37 -42.45
CA LEU A 569 -5.76 1.97 -42.05
C LEU A 569 -7.16 1.40 -42.33
N ILE A 570 -7.20 0.34 -43.14
CA ILE A 570 -8.44 -0.30 -43.60
C ILE A 570 -8.45 -1.69 -42.98
N GLN A 571 -9.47 -1.95 -42.17
CA GLN A 571 -9.51 -3.10 -41.27
C GLN A 571 -10.84 -3.84 -41.39
N GLU A 572 -10.80 -5.17 -41.29
CA GLU A 572 -12.03 -5.98 -41.17
C GLU A 572 -12.76 -5.65 -39.86
N MET A 573 -14.07 -5.41 -39.93
CA MET A 573 -14.88 -5.13 -38.74
C MET A 573 -15.05 -6.42 -37.92
N VAL A 574 -14.52 -6.41 -36.70
CA VAL A 574 -14.69 -7.51 -35.75
C VAL A 574 -16.16 -7.55 -35.30
N SER A 575 -16.75 -8.74 -35.26
CA SER A 575 -18.14 -8.95 -34.83
C SER A 575 -18.25 -10.14 -33.89
N GLY A 576 -19.27 -10.11 -33.02
CA GLY A 576 -19.58 -11.23 -32.13
C GLY A 576 -18.70 -11.37 -30.89
N GLY A 577 -17.77 -10.45 -30.63
CA GLY A 577 -16.95 -10.40 -29.41
C GLY A 577 -17.50 -9.49 -28.32
N ILE A 578 -16.93 -9.58 -27.11
CA ILE A 578 -17.11 -8.61 -26.04
C ILE A 578 -15.91 -7.67 -26.00
N GLU A 579 -16.16 -6.38 -25.85
CA GLU A 579 -15.12 -5.35 -25.81
C GLU A 579 -14.53 -5.24 -24.41
N PHE A 580 -13.20 -5.33 -24.34
CA PHE A 580 -12.39 -5.07 -23.16
C PHE A 580 -11.31 -4.05 -23.50
N ILE A 581 -10.69 -3.47 -22.47
CA ILE A 581 -9.53 -2.59 -22.59
C ILE A 581 -8.36 -3.28 -21.91
N LEU A 582 -7.20 -3.26 -22.58
CA LEU A 582 -5.94 -3.70 -22.03
C LEU A 582 -4.93 -2.56 -22.13
N GLY A 583 -4.52 -2.01 -21.00
CA GLY A 583 -3.67 -0.82 -20.91
C GLY A 583 -2.39 -1.07 -20.12
N LEU A 584 -1.34 -0.34 -20.46
CA LEU A 584 -0.08 -0.25 -19.74
C LEU A 584 0.21 1.22 -19.54
N THR A 585 0.50 1.61 -18.30
CA THR A 585 0.86 2.99 -17.98
C THR A 585 2.03 2.99 -17.01
N ARG A 586 3.00 3.86 -17.26
CA ARG A 586 4.15 4.06 -16.39
C ARG A 586 3.84 5.11 -15.33
N ASP A 587 3.95 4.71 -14.07
CA ASP A 587 4.05 5.63 -12.96
C ASP A 587 5.52 5.96 -12.66
N PRO A 588 5.86 7.24 -12.43
CA PRO A 588 7.25 7.66 -12.17
C PRO A 588 7.88 7.01 -10.92
N GLN A 589 7.08 6.57 -9.95
CA GLN A 589 7.56 5.89 -8.75
C GLN A 589 7.42 4.38 -8.83
N LEU A 590 6.23 3.89 -9.18
CA LEU A 590 5.87 2.48 -9.04
C LEU A 590 6.24 1.63 -10.27
N GLY A 591 6.61 2.26 -11.39
CA GLY A 591 6.94 1.56 -12.63
C GLY A 591 5.69 1.27 -13.47
N LEU A 592 5.70 0.17 -14.21
CA LEU A 592 4.62 -0.17 -15.14
C LEU A 592 3.47 -0.87 -14.43
N ALA A 593 2.26 -0.36 -14.66
CA ALA A 593 1.02 -0.99 -14.28
C ALA A 593 0.26 -1.44 -15.53
N LEU A 594 -0.29 -2.65 -15.48
CA LEU A 594 -1.25 -3.17 -16.44
C LEU A 594 -2.66 -2.97 -15.91
N LEU A 595 -3.54 -2.47 -16.78
CA LEU A 595 -4.97 -2.30 -16.55
C LEU A 595 -5.74 -3.25 -17.45
N LEU A 596 -6.69 -3.97 -16.86
CA LEU A 596 -7.74 -4.69 -17.58
C LEU A 596 -9.07 -4.04 -17.22
N GLY A 597 -9.94 -3.80 -18.20
CA GLY A 597 -11.27 -3.27 -17.93
C GLY A 597 -12.29 -3.72 -18.96
N ALA A 598 -13.57 -3.53 -18.63
CA ALA A 598 -14.62 -3.58 -19.65
C ALA A 598 -14.37 -2.50 -20.71
N GLY A 599 -14.71 -2.78 -21.96
CA GLY A 599 -14.63 -1.84 -23.08
C GLY A 599 -15.98 -1.25 -23.46
N GLY A 600 -15.94 -0.27 -24.35
CA GLY A 600 -17.12 0.45 -24.84
C GLY A 600 -17.56 1.60 -23.93
N VAL A 601 -18.47 2.44 -24.46
CA VAL A 601 -18.87 3.72 -23.84
C VAL A 601 -19.44 3.56 -22.43
N ALA A 602 -20.15 2.45 -22.16
CA ALA A 602 -20.71 2.21 -20.84
C ALA A 602 -19.65 1.87 -19.79
N ALA A 603 -18.50 1.31 -20.18
CA ALA A 603 -17.47 0.88 -19.26
C ALA A 603 -16.74 2.05 -18.57
N GLU A 604 -16.52 3.16 -19.28
CA GLU A 604 -15.96 4.40 -18.71
C GLU A 604 -16.82 4.94 -17.55
N LEU A 605 -18.14 4.76 -17.63
CA LEU A 605 -19.08 5.20 -16.60
C LEU A 605 -19.03 4.34 -15.34
N PHE A 606 -18.89 3.01 -15.48
CA PHE A 606 -18.94 2.07 -14.35
C PHE A 606 -17.61 1.87 -13.64
N LYS A 607 -16.50 2.33 -14.24
CA LYS A 607 -15.13 2.16 -13.71
C LYS A 607 -14.84 0.70 -13.35
N ASP A 608 -15.24 -0.21 -14.23
CA ASP A 608 -15.05 -1.65 -14.06
C ASP A 608 -13.65 -2.03 -14.55
N THR A 609 -12.66 -1.84 -13.68
CA THR A 609 -11.25 -2.06 -14.00
C THR A 609 -10.51 -2.80 -12.88
N ALA A 610 -9.51 -3.57 -13.28
CA ALA A 610 -8.53 -4.21 -12.41
C ALA A 610 -7.14 -3.73 -12.82
N ILE A 611 -6.29 -3.43 -11.83
CA ILE A 611 -4.92 -2.95 -12.05
C ILE A 611 -3.95 -3.89 -11.35
N ARG A 612 -2.81 -4.17 -11.98
CA ARG A 612 -1.68 -4.88 -11.40
C ARG A 612 -0.36 -4.26 -11.86
N LEU A 613 0.63 -4.24 -10.98
CA LEU A 613 2.00 -3.85 -11.33
C LEU A 613 2.77 -5.05 -11.88
N LEU A 614 3.61 -4.80 -12.88
CA LEU A 614 4.46 -5.82 -13.50
C LEU A 614 5.59 -6.27 -12.54
N PRO A 615 6.12 -7.51 -12.68
CA PRO A 615 5.68 -8.58 -13.60
C PRO A 615 4.39 -9.27 -13.12
N LEU A 616 3.70 -9.98 -14.03
CA LEU A 616 2.46 -10.72 -13.73
C LEU A 616 2.63 -12.24 -13.87
N SER A 617 1.97 -12.96 -12.95
CA SER A 617 1.73 -14.40 -13.05
C SER A 617 0.40 -14.72 -13.76
N ARG A 618 0.18 -15.99 -14.11
CA ARG A 618 -1.11 -16.44 -14.64
C ARG A 618 -2.22 -16.25 -13.61
N GLU A 619 -1.91 -16.48 -12.34
CA GLU A 619 -2.82 -16.27 -11.21
C GLU A 619 -3.21 -14.79 -11.08
N ASP A 620 -2.28 -13.86 -11.31
CA ASP A 620 -2.60 -12.42 -11.37
C ASP A 620 -3.61 -12.13 -12.48
N ALA A 621 -3.39 -12.65 -13.70
CA ALA A 621 -4.28 -12.44 -14.83
C ALA A 621 -5.69 -13.01 -14.59
N VAL A 622 -5.80 -14.21 -14.01
CA VAL A 622 -7.09 -14.80 -13.60
C VAL A 622 -7.78 -13.91 -12.56
N SER A 623 -7.05 -13.51 -11.51
CA SER A 623 -7.59 -12.64 -10.47
C SER A 623 -8.03 -11.27 -10.99
N MET A 624 -7.36 -10.73 -12.01
CA MET A 624 -7.78 -9.48 -12.66
C MET A 624 -9.12 -9.65 -13.37
N ILE A 625 -9.35 -10.79 -14.03
CA ILE A 625 -10.62 -11.09 -14.71
C ILE A 625 -11.73 -11.25 -13.69
N ASP A 626 -11.52 -12.04 -12.64
CA ASP A 626 -12.53 -12.34 -11.60
C ASP A 626 -12.97 -11.08 -10.81
N GLU A 627 -12.14 -10.04 -10.78
CA GLU A 627 -12.43 -8.76 -10.12
C GLU A 627 -13.43 -7.89 -10.88
N LEU A 628 -13.60 -8.13 -12.18
CA LEU A 628 -14.47 -7.33 -13.01
C LEU A 628 -15.93 -7.71 -12.77
N LYS A 629 -16.77 -6.70 -12.59
CA LYS A 629 -18.23 -6.85 -12.53
C LYS A 629 -18.78 -7.43 -13.85
N SER A 630 -18.07 -7.20 -14.95
CA SER A 630 -18.35 -7.73 -16.28
C SER A 630 -17.86 -9.16 -16.51
N ALA A 631 -17.09 -9.76 -15.60
CA ALA A 631 -16.59 -11.14 -15.74
C ALA A 631 -17.69 -12.18 -16.05
N PRO A 632 -18.91 -12.12 -15.46
CA PRO A 632 -19.99 -13.05 -15.79
C PRO A 632 -20.42 -13.02 -17.27
N LEU A 633 -20.12 -11.96 -18.02
CA LEU A 633 -20.39 -11.92 -19.46
C LEU A 633 -19.48 -12.87 -20.26
N LEU A 634 -18.32 -13.23 -19.71
CA LEU A 634 -17.38 -14.17 -20.30
C LEU A 634 -17.87 -15.62 -20.23
N GLU A 635 -18.68 -15.95 -19.21
CA GLU A 635 -19.24 -17.29 -19.00
C GLU A 635 -20.47 -17.61 -19.88
N GLY A 636 -20.94 -16.63 -20.64
CA GLY A 636 -22.15 -16.70 -21.45
C GLY A 636 -23.38 -16.19 -20.69
N TYR A 637 -24.02 -15.14 -21.22
CA TYR A 637 -25.20 -14.52 -20.62
C TYR A 637 -26.39 -14.54 -21.60
N ARG A 638 -27.58 -14.94 -21.12
CA ARG A 638 -28.85 -14.99 -21.88
C ARG A 638 -28.72 -15.71 -23.25
N GLY A 639 -28.04 -16.85 -23.28
CA GLY A 639 -27.86 -17.66 -24.49
C GLY A 639 -26.71 -17.23 -25.40
N ALA A 640 -25.94 -16.20 -25.03
CA ALA A 640 -24.67 -15.89 -25.67
C ALA A 640 -23.65 -17.02 -25.41
N PRO A 641 -22.75 -17.31 -26.37
CA PRO A 641 -21.71 -18.31 -26.18
C PRO A 641 -20.70 -17.88 -25.12
N ARG A 642 -20.01 -18.87 -24.53
CA ARG A 642 -18.83 -18.67 -23.69
C ARG A 642 -17.72 -17.99 -24.49
N ARG A 643 -16.91 -17.21 -23.79
CA ARG A 643 -15.79 -16.45 -24.36
C ARG A 643 -14.47 -17.17 -24.12
N ASP A 644 -13.50 -16.88 -24.97
CA ASP A 644 -12.16 -17.46 -24.89
C ASP A 644 -11.32 -16.82 -23.77
N VAL A 645 -11.59 -17.24 -22.53
CA VAL A 645 -10.92 -16.70 -21.32
C VAL A 645 -9.44 -17.07 -21.30
N ASP A 646 -9.06 -18.26 -21.77
CA ASP A 646 -7.66 -18.67 -21.85
C ASP A 646 -6.87 -17.78 -22.83
N ALA A 647 -7.45 -17.43 -23.98
CA ALA A 647 -6.81 -16.48 -24.90
C ALA A 647 -6.70 -15.06 -24.32
N LEU A 648 -7.67 -14.62 -23.51
CA LEU A 648 -7.57 -13.36 -22.78
C LEU A 648 -6.40 -13.38 -21.77
N ILE A 649 -6.25 -14.46 -21.00
CA ILE A 649 -5.14 -14.64 -20.06
C ILE A 649 -3.80 -14.57 -20.81
N GLU A 650 -3.67 -15.28 -21.93
CA GLU A 650 -2.44 -15.25 -22.73
C GLU A 650 -2.15 -13.86 -23.31
N ALA A 651 -3.18 -13.10 -23.71
CA ALA A 651 -3.01 -11.73 -24.17
C ALA A 651 -2.55 -10.78 -23.06
N ILE A 652 -3.11 -10.90 -21.85
CA ILE A 652 -2.65 -10.14 -20.66
C ILE A 652 -1.18 -10.43 -20.37
N LEU A 653 -0.79 -11.71 -20.36
CA LEU A 653 0.59 -12.12 -20.10
C LEU A 653 1.55 -11.70 -21.24
N ALA A 654 1.11 -11.73 -22.49
CA ALA A 654 1.87 -11.22 -23.63
C ALA A 654 2.12 -9.72 -23.52
N PHE A 655 1.10 -8.96 -23.14
CA PHE A 655 1.20 -7.52 -22.94
C PHE A 655 2.10 -7.18 -21.73
N SER A 656 2.02 -7.95 -20.63
CA SER A 656 2.97 -7.87 -19.50
C SER A 656 4.42 -8.05 -19.97
N ARG A 657 4.71 -9.13 -20.71
CA ARG A 657 6.06 -9.40 -21.23
C ARG A 657 6.56 -8.29 -22.14
N MET A 658 5.68 -7.69 -22.94
CA MET A 658 6.01 -6.51 -23.76
C MET A 658 6.45 -5.33 -22.90
N GLY A 659 5.68 -4.99 -21.86
CA GLY A 659 6.03 -3.92 -20.93
C GLY A 659 7.36 -4.18 -20.22
N GLU A 660 7.60 -5.42 -19.77
CA GLU A 660 8.85 -5.83 -19.12
C GLU A 660 10.05 -5.70 -20.05
N GLN A 661 9.93 -6.15 -21.31
CA GLN A 661 11.02 -6.08 -22.28
C GLN A 661 11.35 -4.64 -22.69
N LEU A 662 10.33 -3.81 -22.93
CA LEU A 662 10.52 -2.41 -23.27
C LEU A 662 11.06 -1.61 -22.07
N GLY A 663 10.77 -2.06 -20.86
CA GLY A 663 11.26 -1.46 -19.62
C GLY A 663 11.03 0.06 -19.62
N PRO A 664 12.05 0.88 -19.29
CA PRO A 664 11.91 2.33 -19.20
C PRO A 664 11.54 3.03 -20.53
N HIS A 665 11.65 2.34 -21.67
CA HIS A 665 11.29 2.89 -22.97
C HIS A 665 9.77 2.93 -23.21
N LEU A 666 8.97 2.13 -22.50
CA LEU A 666 7.51 2.20 -22.61
C LEU A 666 6.95 3.20 -21.60
N GLN A 667 6.23 4.21 -22.10
CA GLN A 667 5.45 5.14 -21.27
C GLN A 667 4.01 4.68 -21.14
N GLU A 668 3.41 4.31 -22.27
CA GLU A 668 2.01 3.92 -22.34
C GLU A 668 1.80 2.96 -23.51
N ALA A 669 0.93 1.97 -23.33
CA ALA A 669 0.35 1.21 -24.44
C ALA A 669 -1.09 0.85 -24.13
N GLU A 670 -1.97 0.85 -25.12
CA GLU A 670 -3.38 0.52 -24.95
C GLU A 670 -3.91 -0.26 -26.15
N ILE A 671 -4.76 -1.25 -25.87
CA ILE A 671 -5.63 -1.92 -26.82
C ILE A 671 -7.07 -1.63 -26.40
N ASN A 672 -7.78 -0.84 -27.21
CA ASN A 672 -9.13 -0.40 -26.90
C ASN A 672 -9.97 -0.17 -28.18
N PRO A 673 -10.83 -1.13 -28.59
CA PRO A 673 -11.17 -2.36 -27.88
C PRO A 673 -10.25 -3.55 -28.19
N LEU A 674 -10.06 -4.40 -27.19
CA LEU A 674 -9.68 -5.80 -27.32
C LEU A 674 -10.97 -6.64 -27.35
N PHE A 675 -11.25 -7.31 -28.47
CA PHE A 675 -12.42 -8.18 -28.60
C PHE A 675 -12.11 -9.59 -28.11
N ILE A 676 -12.93 -10.09 -27.20
CA ILE A 676 -12.89 -11.48 -26.73
C ILE A 676 -13.97 -12.26 -27.49
N LEU A 677 -13.54 -13.17 -28.37
CA LEU A 677 -14.43 -13.93 -29.25
C LEU A 677 -14.99 -15.17 -28.53
N PRO A 678 -15.94 -15.90 -29.14
CA PRO A 678 -16.38 -17.19 -28.60
C PRO A 678 -15.21 -18.13 -28.35
N GLU A 679 -15.38 -19.02 -27.37
CA GLU A 679 -14.38 -20.03 -26.98
C GLU A 679 -13.75 -20.74 -28.19
N GLY A 680 -12.41 -20.77 -28.24
CA GLY A 680 -11.62 -21.36 -29.32
C GLY A 680 -11.34 -20.42 -30.50
N GLN A 681 -11.86 -19.19 -30.49
CA GLN A 681 -11.62 -18.18 -31.53
C GLN A 681 -10.62 -17.09 -31.12
N GLY A 682 -10.17 -17.09 -29.86
CA GLY A 682 -9.13 -16.20 -29.36
C GLY A 682 -9.60 -14.77 -29.05
N VAL A 683 -8.63 -13.85 -29.03
CA VAL A 683 -8.85 -12.42 -28.87
C VAL A 683 -8.32 -11.64 -30.07
N VAL A 684 -8.93 -10.49 -30.35
CA VAL A 684 -8.55 -9.63 -31.48
C VAL A 684 -8.42 -8.18 -31.03
N ALA A 685 -7.21 -7.63 -31.16
CA ALA A 685 -6.97 -6.20 -30.99
C ALA A 685 -7.54 -5.44 -32.19
N ALA A 686 -8.54 -4.59 -31.95
CA ALA A 686 -9.08 -3.74 -33.01
C ALA A 686 -8.25 -2.47 -33.18
N ASP A 687 -7.82 -1.89 -32.06
CA ASP A 687 -7.14 -0.61 -32.00
C ASP A 687 -5.85 -0.78 -31.20
N GLY A 688 -4.89 0.11 -31.42
CA GLY A 688 -3.64 0.12 -30.69
C GLY A 688 -3.04 1.50 -30.59
N LEU A 689 -2.51 1.80 -29.40
CA LEU A 689 -1.75 3.00 -29.09
C LEU A 689 -0.51 2.58 -28.31
N ALA A 690 0.65 3.15 -28.64
CA ALA A 690 1.86 2.99 -27.86
C ALA A 690 2.69 4.27 -27.91
N VAL A 691 3.23 4.67 -26.75
CA VAL A 691 4.08 5.84 -26.58
C VAL A 691 5.40 5.39 -25.99
N LEU A 692 6.48 5.61 -26.75
CA LEU A 692 7.84 5.26 -26.36
C LEU A 692 8.64 6.49 -25.95
N THR A 693 9.59 6.35 -25.03
CA THR A 693 10.64 7.33 -24.78
C THR A 693 11.84 7.08 -25.68
N LYS A 694 12.57 8.15 -26.03
CA LYS A 694 13.86 8.00 -26.71
C LYS A 694 14.79 7.17 -25.83
N PRO A 695 15.60 6.26 -26.41
CA PRO A 695 16.67 5.63 -25.66
C PRO A 695 17.59 6.73 -25.11
N GLU A 696 17.83 6.75 -23.81
CA GLU A 696 19.00 7.46 -23.30
C GLU A 696 20.21 6.77 -23.93
N ALA A 697 21.12 7.56 -24.53
CA ALA A 697 22.36 7.00 -25.03
C ALA A 697 23.05 6.33 -23.84
N GLU A 698 23.30 5.01 -23.92
CA GLU A 698 24.09 4.30 -22.93
C GLU A 698 25.41 5.08 -22.73
N ALA A 699 25.60 5.62 -21.53
CA ALA A 699 26.77 6.40 -21.14
C ALA A 699 27.85 5.48 -20.57
#